data_AF-A0A7T5UFL8-F1
#
_entry.id   AF-A0A7T5UFL8-F1
#
_cell.length_a   1.000
_cell.length_b   1.000
_cell.length_c   1.000
_cell.angle_alpha   90.00
_cell.angle_beta   90.00
_cell.angle_gamma   90.00
#
_symmetry.space_group_name_H-M   'P 1'
#
loop_
_entity.id
_entity.type
_entity.pdbx_description
1 polymer ?
#
loop_
_entity_poly.entity_id
_entity_poly.type
_entity_poly.pdbx_seq_one_letter_code
_entity_poly.pdbx_strand_id
1 'polypeptide(L)'
;MSEPALQRVERILSGKSTCPFDFFNNTLFYDPPPPKAGEYADRLKAQPVVAYAAVNAVSRGVKLVFPPGAMSNGYAAYALADDYGGKIKQATAREEGQGYKTTQRLKHRVAAEELMNRVVLPNRIQNGVVNSIARALYPDKGVMGVIGFEGSIRTTRTNNALSQGATFQDWTFERWWGPRVIDSAAMMLHADHAYSRYGALEEILGDQIQCGLLDDYRAHVGPGRNYDIVDAKGESITLADRAWETAKHIVDVVERGYRTDLAVAALAARFQLDDWLRGAEGSPIDAKKVHPVLANRSADELARMDRLKELMLPYIAAKCSAWIKHQQHERLNDYFEKNVLVHNTDYDAEKTKALVKELFAYQPRGGFVHPVLDGRAPAERAAQASSRAAFAQSAAKGKIQARDDKYFVPRARLFEDHHFGLLSVWEQAALKFILPAMESADLPVNASKRYFYLCDPKGGQLAGDWARKHGHAYLKEAQSAEDMIDRKGNFFKAVIEKNDRQARAALENLAASPELAERGVGNISGTVDFLDIRQAATQNRAFVAAKGAQRYSSRAHLALQMEFLDRNVEGLVVGPEWHNHPQHNQMVVRAVMNAVGLIERGYDGGKYQMEIFECDPKAKGASASLRKLDLYDLVAAMAKSVEAGLDQAPHVPDKATYLACARLLEITDKLVDPGRCNLAYSMDRETGRQSAHELIDWRAVDPELTGFMYVDPAKRAALTASQGGGALSLRDRLRDKLLRIGVIEFEPKDLEGLSKDYEAAWIKVHGEDALQRYRKRDSDGVKHVVNKPT
;
A
#
# COMPACT_ATOMS: atom_id res chain seq x y z
N MET A 1 -5.86 -25.27 -4.25
CA MET A 1 -5.48 -23.90 -4.63
C MET A 1 -6.32 -22.94 -3.79
N SER A 2 -5.70 -22.01 -3.08
CA SER A 2 -6.41 -20.97 -2.34
C SER A 2 -7.19 -20.06 -3.29
N GLU A 3 -8.33 -19.55 -2.85
CA GLU A 3 -9.09 -18.53 -3.56
C GLU A 3 -8.21 -17.30 -3.87
N PRO A 4 -8.26 -16.71 -5.09
CA PRO A 4 -7.55 -15.49 -5.42
C PRO A 4 -7.95 -14.34 -4.48
N ALA A 5 -6.97 -13.51 -4.09
CA ALA A 5 -7.16 -12.40 -3.16
C ALA A 5 -8.30 -11.44 -3.56
N LEU A 6 -8.48 -11.21 -4.87
CA LEU A 6 -9.55 -10.35 -5.39
C LEU A 6 -10.96 -10.95 -5.17
N GLN A 7 -11.15 -12.23 -5.47
CA GLN A 7 -12.43 -12.92 -5.24
C GLN A 7 -12.78 -12.95 -3.75
N ARG A 8 -11.76 -13.17 -2.92
CA ARG A 8 -11.92 -13.20 -1.47
C ARG A 8 -12.36 -11.86 -0.91
N VAL A 9 -11.73 -10.75 -1.33
CA VAL A 9 -12.15 -9.43 -0.85
C VAL A 9 -13.55 -9.05 -1.34
N GLU A 10 -13.92 -9.44 -2.57
CA GLU A 10 -15.28 -9.26 -3.08
C GLU A 10 -16.29 -10.05 -2.25
N ARG A 11 -15.94 -11.26 -1.79
CA ARG A 11 -16.75 -12.06 -0.88
C ARG A 11 -16.90 -11.40 0.49
N ILE A 12 -15.80 -10.94 1.08
CA ILE A 12 -15.78 -10.20 2.36
C ILE A 12 -16.64 -8.93 2.28
N LEU A 13 -16.60 -8.22 1.15
CA LEU A 13 -17.28 -6.95 0.91
C LEU A 13 -18.64 -7.09 0.21
N SER A 14 -19.20 -8.29 0.15
CA SER A 14 -20.43 -8.56 -0.60
C SER A 14 -21.66 -7.82 -0.08
N GLY A 15 -21.59 -7.25 1.13
CA GLY A 15 -22.73 -6.63 1.81
C GLY A 15 -23.71 -7.66 2.39
N LYS A 16 -23.40 -8.95 2.27
CA LYS A 16 -24.08 -10.02 3.00
C LYS A 16 -23.33 -10.26 4.31
N SER A 17 -24.07 -10.65 5.35
CA SER A 17 -23.47 -11.03 6.62
C SER A 17 -22.53 -12.23 6.42
N THR A 18 -21.27 -12.07 6.81
CA THR A 18 -20.22 -13.09 6.70
C THR A 18 -20.13 -13.96 7.96
N CYS A 19 -20.54 -13.42 9.10
CA CYS A 19 -20.52 -14.06 10.42
C CYS A 19 -21.59 -13.45 11.35
N PRO A 20 -21.92 -14.07 12.49
CA PRO A 20 -22.78 -13.45 13.50
C PRO A 20 -22.18 -12.13 13.99
N PHE A 21 -23.01 -11.08 14.13
CA PHE A 21 -22.57 -9.72 14.49
C PHE A 21 -21.61 -9.09 13.48
N ASP A 22 -21.79 -9.36 12.18
CA ASP A 22 -21.06 -8.69 11.10
C ASP A 22 -21.49 -7.21 10.98
N PHE A 23 -21.02 -6.38 11.91
CA PHE A 23 -21.23 -4.94 11.93
C PHE A 23 -20.48 -4.23 10.80
N PHE A 24 -19.51 -4.90 10.20
CA PHE A 24 -18.76 -4.40 9.08
C PHE A 24 -19.57 -4.38 7.78
N ASN A 25 -20.30 -5.44 7.46
CA ASN A 25 -21.23 -5.45 6.32
C ASN A 25 -22.61 -4.88 6.64
N ASN A 26 -22.95 -4.68 7.92
CA ASN A 26 -24.22 -4.10 8.30
C ASN A 26 -24.22 -2.56 8.22
N THR A 27 -25.04 -2.02 7.31
CA THR A 27 -25.17 -0.58 7.06
C THR A 27 -25.80 0.23 8.22
N LEU A 28 -26.33 -0.43 9.25
CA LEU A 28 -27.07 0.18 10.36
C LEU A 28 -26.27 1.20 11.15
N PHE A 29 -25.02 0.86 11.47
CA PHE A 29 -24.19 1.67 12.35
C PHE A 29 -23.52 2.84 11.61
N TYR A 30 -23.57 2.85 10.28
CA TYR A 30 -23.00 3.87 9.41
C TYR A 30 -23.84 5.16 9.43
N ASP A 31 -23.18 6.30 9.66
CA ASP A 31 -23.84 7.62 9.63
C ASP A 31 -23.13 8.62 8.69
N PRO A 32 -23.78 9.07 7.60
CA PRO A 32 -25.07 8.59 7.13
C PRO A 32 -24.91 7.16 6.57
N PRO A 33 -26.00 6.37 6.53
CA PRO A 33 -25.96 5.07 5.87
C PRO A 33 -25.46 5.20 4.43
N PRO A 34 -24.72 4.22 3.91
CA PRO A 34 -24.30 4.21 2.51
C PRO A 34 -25.51 4.38 1.58
N PRO A 35 -25.44 5.29 0.60
CA PRO A 35 -26.50 5.39 -0.41
C PRO A 35 -26.63 4.05 -1.13
N LYS A 36 -27.87 3.64 -1.38
CA LYS A 36 -28.17 2.32 -1.97
C LYS A 36 -27.66 2.19 -3.42
N ALA A 37 -27.63 3.31 -4.16
CA ALA A 37 -27.26 3.35 -5.58
C ALA A 37 -26.64 4.71 -5.97
N GLY A 38 -26.06 4.76 -7.17
CA GLY A 38 -25.48 5.96 -7.79
C GLY A 38 -23.95 5.95 -7.80
N GLU A 39 -23.35 6.84 -8.61
CA GLU A 39 -21.89 6.88 -8.84
C GLU A 39 -21.08 6.97 -7.54
N TYR A 40 -21.59 7.71 -6.56
CA TYR A 40 -20.99 7.80 -5.24
C TYR A 40 -21.03 6.46 -4.50
N ALA A 41 -22.16 5.76 -4.47
CA ALA A 41 -22.25 4.44 -3.84
C ALA A 41 -21.34 3.42 -4.51
N ASP A 42 -21.26 3.43 -5.85
CA ASP A 42 -20.43 2.50 -6.62
C ASP A 42 -18.94 2.74 -6.37
N ARG A 43 -18.52 4.01 -6.35
CA ARG A 43 -17.14 4.41 -5.99
C ARG A 43 -16.74 3.89 -4.62
N LEU A 44 -17.60 4.07 -3.63
CA LEU A 44 -17.31 3.69 -2.26
C LEU A 44 -17.31 2.16 -2.05
N LYS A 45 -18.01 1.38 -2.89
CA LYS A 45 -17.88 -0.09 -2.94
C LYS A 45 -16.59 -0.54 -3.64
N ALA A 46 -16.14 0.21 -4.64
CA ALA A 46 -14.98 -0.09 -5.48
C ALA A 46 -13.63 0.23 -4.80
N GLN A 47 -13.53 1.34 -4.05
CA GLN A 47 -12.30 1.77 -3.39
C GLN A 47 -11.67 0.73 -2.44
N PRO A 48 -12.42 0.06 -1.54
CA PRO A 48 -11.86 -0.98 -0.69
C PRO A 48 -11.23 -2.13 -1.47
N VAL A 49 -11.87 -2.57 -2.57
CA VAL A 49 -11.41 -3.69 -3.39
C VAL A 49 -10.08 -3.35 -4.06
N VAL A 50 -9.97 -2.15 -4.66
CA VAL A 50 -8.75 -1.71 -5.34
C VAL A 50 -7.62 -1.48 -4.33
N ALA A 51 -7.89 -0.82 -3.21
CA ALA A 51 -6.92 -0.65 -2.13
C ALA A 51 -6.44 -2.01 -1.62
N TYR A 52 -7.38 -2.94 -1.44
CA TYR A 52 -7.10 -4.30 -1.03
C TYR A 52 -6.08 -5.00 -1.91
N ALA A 53 -6.37 -5.06 -3.22
CA ALA A 53 -5.51 -5.65 -4.22
C ALA A 53 -4.12 -4.99 -4.26
N ALA A 54 -4.07 -3.65 -4.16
CA ALA A 54 -2.83 -2.88 -4.17
C ALA A 54 -1.86 -3.26 -3.04
N VAL A 55 -2.32 -3.31 -1.79
CA VAL A 55 -1.49 -3.76 -0.67
C VAL A 55 -1.12 -5.23 -0.80
N ASN A 56 -2.09 -6.09 -1.13
CA ASN A 56 -1.85 -7.52 -1.18
C ASN A 56 -0.76 -7.88 -2.20
N ALA A 57 -0.69 -7.15 -3.32
CA ALA A 57 0.38 -7.30 -4.31
C ALA A 57 1.78 -6.99 -3.75
N VAL A 58 1.90 -6.04 -2.82
CA VAL A 58 3.19 -5.56 -2.27
C VAL A 58 3.52 -6.04 -0.85
N SER A 59 2.59 -6.74 -0.21
CA SER A 59 2.75 -7.38 1.10
C SER A 59 2.63 -8.90 1.02
N ARG A 60 2.66 -9.47 -0.19
CA ARG A 60 2.52 -10.91 -0.41
C ARG A 60 3.57 -11.69 0.40
N GLY A 61 3.11 -12.73 1.11
CA GLY A 61 3.97 -13.57 1.95
C GLY A 61 4.37 -12.93 3.28
N VAL A 62 4.07 -11.64 3.50
CA VAL A 62 4.34 -10.96 4.76
C VAL A 62 3.20 -11.21 5.73
N LYS A 63 3.51 -11.77 6.91
CA LYS A 63 2.55 -11.82 8.02
C LYS A 63 2.45 -10.42 8.62
N LEU A 64 1.25 -9.86 8.64
CA LEU A 64 1.01 -8.49 9.12
C LEU A 64 0.41 -8.48 10.53
N VAL A 65 0.80 -7.50 11.33
CA VAL A 65 0.14 -7.14 12.59
C VAL A 65 -0.71 -5.89 12.35
N PHE A 66 -1.93 -5.91 12.87
CA PHE A 66 -2.86 -4.78 12.78
C PHE A 66 -2.96 -4.06 14.13
N PRO A 67 -2.34 -2.88 14.28
CA PRO A 67 -2.61 -2.00 15.42
C PRO A 67 -3.83 -1.10 15.13
N PRO A 68 -5.01 -1.36 15.73
CA PRO A 68 -6.14 -0.44 15.63
C PRO A 68 -5.77 0.93 16.21
N GLY A 69 -6.30 1.99 15.60
CA GLY A 69 -5.95 3.36 15.97
C GLY A 69 -7.03 4.37 15.63
N ALA A 70 -7.15 5.42 16.44
CA ALA A 70 -7.98 6.57 16.12
C ALA A 70 -7.25 7.48 15.12
N MET A 71 -7.95 8.07 14.15
CA MET A 71 -7.36 9.12 13.28
C MET A 71 -8.24 10.37 13.25
N SER A 72 -9.42 10.32 12.65
CA SER A 72 -10.42 11.42 12.71
C SER A 72 -11.44 11.29 13.84
N ASN A 73 -11.29 10.30 14.71
CA ASN A 73 -12.15 10.05 15.87
C ASN A 73 -11.28 9.83 17.12
N GLY A 74 -11.71 9.08 18.13
CA GLY A 74 -10.91 8.84 19.33
C GLY A 74 -11.18 9.85 20.44
N TYR A 75 -10.43 9.75 21.52
CA TYR A 75 -10.63 10.56 22.73
C TYR A 75 -10.54 12.06 22.43
N ALA A 76 -9.60 12.47 21.58
CA ALA A 76 -9.44 13.86 21.15
C ALA A 76 -10.68 14.41 20.42
N ALA A 77 -11.40 13.56 19.69
CA ALA A 77 -12.63 13.96 19.00
C ALA A 77 -13.78 14.23 19.98
N TYR A 78 -13.89 13.43 21.06
CA TYR A 78 -14.86 13.69 22.13
C TYR A 78 -14.53 14.98 22.89
N ALA A 79 -13.25 15.26 23.15
CA ALA A 79 -12.83 16.51 23.76
C ALA A 79 -13.20 17.72 22.89
N LEU A 80 -12.93 17.66 21.57
CA LEU A 80 -13.34 18.70 20.63
C LEU A 80 -14.87 18.85 20.56
N ALA A 81 -15.59 17.74 20.54
CA ALA A 81 -17.06 17.75 20.47
C ALA A 81 -17.71 18.37 21.72
N ASP A 82 -17.09 18.26 22.90
CA ASP A 82 -17.59 18.90 24.11
C ASP A 82 -17.55 20.42 24.04
N ASP A 83 -16.46 20.99 23.54
CA ASP A 83 -16.32 22.44 23.34
C ASP A 83 -17.37 23.00 22.36
N TYR A 84 -17.78 22.18 21.39
CA TYR A 84 -18.80 22.52 20.40
C TYR A 84 -20.19 21.95 20.73
N GLY A 85 -20.39 21.44 21.96
CA GLY A 85 -21.54 20.61 22.31
C GLY A 85 -22.89 21.26 22.04
N GLY A 86 -23.02 22.58 22.26
CA GLY A 86 -24.24 23.34 21.94
C GLY A 86 -24.56 23.35 20.45
N LYS A 87 -23.56 23.58 19.58
CA LYS A 87 -23.72 23.56 18.11
C LYS A 87 -24.04 22.17 17.60
N ILE A 88 -23.38 21.15 18.16
CA ILE A 88 -23.62 19.75 17.78
C ILE A 88 -25.04 19.33 18.15
N LYS A 89 -25.48 19.60 19.38
CA LYS A 89 -26.86 19.29 19.81
C LYS A 89 -27.92 20.00 18.95
N GLN A 90 -27.68 21.27 18.58
CA GLN A 90 -28.57 21.99 17.67
C GLN A 90 -28.60 21.35 16.28
N ALA A 91 -27.45 20.92 15.76
CA ALA A 91 -27.37 20.24 14.47
C ALA A 91 -28.12 18.90 14.48
N THR A 92 -27.88 18.03 15.47
CA THR A 92 -28.59 16.74 15.55
C THR A 92 -30.09 16.93 15.79
N ALA A 93 -30.50 17.95 16.55
CA ALA A 93 -31.92 18.25 16.73
C ALA A 93 -32.60 18.63 15.41
N ARG A 94 -31.90 19.34 14.52
CA ARG A 94 -32.41 19.67 13.17
C ARG A 94 -32.41 18.46 12.23
N GLU A 95 -31.37 17.63 12.31
CA GLU A 95 -31.18 16.48 11.41
C GLU A 95 -32.06 15.28 11.78
N GLU A 96 -32.28 15.05 13.08
CA GLU A 96 -32.86 13.81 13.61
C GLU A 96 -34.01 14.04 14.59
N GLY A 97 -34.42 15.30 14.80
CA GLY A 97 -35.52 15.66 15.70
C GLY A 97 -35.17 15.60 17.20
N GLN A 98 -33.95 15.20 17.57
CA GLN A 98 -33.49 15.13 18.97
C GLN A 98 -32.07 15.67 19.14
N GLY A 99 -31.85 16.50 20.15
CA GLY A 99 -30.56 17.11 20.44
C GLY A 99 -29.66 16.24 21.30
N TYR A 100 -28.51 15.79 20.77
CA TYR A 100 -27.54 14.97 21.49
C TYR A 100 -26.10 15.27 21.00
N LYS A 101 -25.08 14.87 21.76
CA LYS A 101 -23.68 15.04 21.33
C LYS A 101 -23.22 13.81 20.54
N THR A 102 -22.31 14.01 19.60
CA THR A 102 -21.77 12.92 18.77
C THR A 102 -20.47 13.36 18.12
N THR A 103 -19.53 12.42 17.98
CA THR A 103 -18.28 12.61 17.23
C THR A 103 -18.41 12.24 15.76
N GLN A 104 -19.60 11.78 15.34
CA GLN A 104 -19.91 11.54 13.95
C GLN A 104 -19.99 12.89 13.22
N ARG A 105 -19.53 12.92 11.97
CA ARG A 105 -19.67 14.09 11.09
C ARG A 105 -19.11 15.41 11.67
N LEU A 106 -18.17 15.36 12.63
CA LEU A 106 -17.56 16.54 13.26
C LEU A 106 -17.09 17.61 12.29
N LYS A 107 -16.57 17.27 11.11
CA LYS A 107 -16.18 18.32 10.14
C LYS A 107 -17.31 19.14 9.53
N HIS A 108 -18.53 18.63 9.59
CA HIS A 108 -19.71 19.37 9.18
C HIS A 108 -20.22 20.25 10.32
N ARG A 109 -19.69 20.04 11.54
CA ARG A 109 -20.14 20.66 12.79
C ARG A 109 -19.08 21.56 13.42
N VAL A 110 -17.82 21.41 13.01
CA VAL A 110 -16.62 22.07 13.54
C VAL A 110 -15.73 22.50 12.36
N ALA A 111 -14.97 23.58 12.52
CA ALA A 111 -14.04 24.07 11.51
C ALA A 111 -13.00 22.99 11.14
N ALA A 112 -12.65 22.92 9.85
CA ALA A 112 -11.73 21.91 9.34
C ALA A 112 -10.33 22.01 9.98
N GLU A 113 -9.86 23.23 10.25
CA GLU A 113 -8.59 23.50 10.91
C GLU A 113 -8.56 22.99 12.36
N GLU A 114 -9.62 23.26 13.13
CA GLU A 114 -9.77 22.76 14.50
C GLU A 114 -9.70 21.23 14.56
N LEU A 115 -10.43 20.57 13.66
CA LEU A 115 -10.40 19.12 13.58
C LEU A 115 -9.01 18.59 13.18
N MET A 116 -8.35 19.23 12.21
CA MET A 116 -7.02 18.82 11.78
C MET A 116 -6.01 18.93 12.93
N ASN A 117 -5.95 20.10 13.57
CA ASN A 117 -4.94 20.43 14.56
C ASN A 117 -5.17 19.74 15.90
N ARG A 118 -6.43 19.56 16.31
CA ARG A 118 -6.76 19.03 17.66
C ARG A 118 -7.09 17.56 17.70
N VAL A 119 -7.42 16.94 16.55
CA VAL A 119 -7.78 15.51 16.48
C VAL A 119 -6.83 14.77 15.55
N VAL A 120 -6.79 15.15 14.27
CA VAL A 120 -6.09 14.35 13.24
C VAL A 120 -4.58 14.29 13.48
N LEU A 121 -3.93 15.44 13.68
CA LEU A 121 -2.48 15.48 13.89
C LEU A 121 -2.05 14.77 15.20
N PRO A 122 -2.68 15.02 16.37
CA PRO A 122 -2.37 14.28 17.59
C PRO A 122 -2.54 12.76 17.45
N ASN A 123 -3.64 12.33 16.84
CA ASN A 123 -3.92 10.91 16.61
C ASN A 123 -2.92 10.26 15.65
N ARG A 124 -2.54 10.98 14.58
CA ARG A 124 -1.46 10.56 13.68
C ARG A 124 -0.16 10.34 14.43
N ILE A 125 0.21 11.22 15.37
CA ILE A 125 1.42 11.04 16.19
C ILE A 125 1.28 9.79 17.06
N GLN A 126 0.13 9.62 17.72
CA GLN A 126 -0.14 8.49 18.60
C GLN A 126 -0.07 7.15 17.86
N ASN A 127 -0.70 7.04 16.69
CA ASN A 127 -0.61 5.83 15.87
C ASN A 127 0.82 5.56 15.39
N GLY A 128 1.65 6.60 15.20
CA GLY A 128 3.05 6.44 14.79
C GLY A 128 3.87 5.78 15.90
N VAL A 129 3.59 6.15 17.15
CA VAL A 129 4.13 5.49 18.35
C VAL A 129 3.67 4.03 18.38
N VAL A 130 2.37 3.78 18.22
CA VAL A 130 1.78 2.44 18.25
C VAL A 130 2.41 1.54 17.18
N ASN A 131 2.55 2.01 15.94
CA ASN A 131 3.21 1.27 14.87
C ASN A 131 4.68 0.94 15.23
N SER A 132 5.39 1.88 15.85
CA SER A 132 6.78 1.66 16.28
C SER A 132 6.89 0.59 17.38
N ILE A 133 5.95 0.59 18.33
CA ILE A 133 5.85 -0.45 19.36
C ILE A 133 5.54 -1.80 18.70
N ALA A 134 4.57 -1.86 17.78
CA ALA A 134 4.23 -3.08 17.07
C ALA A 134 5.43 -3.67 16.31
N ARG A 135 6.23 -2.83 15.65
CA ARG A 135 7.48 -3.27 14.98
C ARG A 135 8.52 -3.82 15.96
N ALA A 136 8.62 -3.25 17.15
CA ALA A 136 9.54 -3.73 18.18
C ALA A 136 9.08 -5.06 18.79
N LEU A 137 7.77 -5.24 19.02
CA LEU A 137 7.20 -6.49 19.54
C LEU A 137 7.21 -7.62 18.51
N TYR A 138 7.05 -7.28 17.24
CA TYR A 138 6.98 -8.25 16.14
C TYR A 138 8.04 -7.96 15.08
N PRO A 139 9.34 -8.13 15.39
CA PRO A 139 10.40 -7.79 14.44
C PRO A 139 10.40 -8.67 13.18
N ASP A 140 9.78 -9.86 13.25
CA ASP A 140 9.62 -10.80 12.12
C ASP A 140 8.30 -10.66 11.36
N LYS A 141 7.42 -9.73 11.75
CA LYS A 141 6.15 -9.45 11.06
C LYS A 141 6.14 -8.03 10.51
N GLY A 142 5.42 -7.82 9.42
CA GLY A 142 5.13 -6.47 8.93
C GLY A 142 4.05 -5.80 9.77
N VAL A 143 3.90 -4.49 9.64
CA VAL A 143 2.87 -3.71 10.35
C VAL A 143 1.94 -3.05 9.34
N MET A 144 0.63 -3.24 9.51
CA MET A 144 -0.38 -2.53 8.74
C MET A 144 -0.66 -1.17 9.40
N GLY A 145 0.08 -0.14 9.01
CA GLY A 145 0.00 1.17 9.66
C GLY A 145 -1.21 1.99 9.20
N VAL A 146 -2.13 2.29 10.12
CA VAL A 146 -3.36 3.08 9.85
C VAL A 146 -3.05 4.46 9.23
N ILE A 147 -1.92 5.07 9.61
CA ILE A 147 -1.50 6.43 9.21
C ILE A 147 -1.15 6.56 7.72
N GLY A 148 -0.42 5.59 7.16
CA GLY A 148 0.23 5.73 5.85
C GLY A 148 -0.79 5.80 4.71
N PHE A 149 -1.79 4.92 4.77
CA PHE A 149 -2.86 4.89 3.79
C PHE A 149 -3.80 6.07 3.94
N GLU A 150 -4.23 6.36 5.17
CA GLU A 150 -5.22 7.38 5.44
C GLU A 150 -4.72 8.80 5.14
N GLY A 151 -3.44 9.11 5.43
CA GLY A 151 -2.84 10.39 5.06
C GLY A 151 -2.96 10.68 3.57
N SER A 152 -2.73 9.66 2.75
CA SER A 152 -2.78 9.78 1.30
C SER A 152 -4.20 9.74 0.74
N ILE A 153 -5.12 9.05 1.42
CA ILE A 153 -6.55 9.21 1.18
C ILE A 153 -6.98 10.66 1.45
N ARG A 154 -6.47 11.28 2.52
CA ARG A 154 -6.83 12.67 2.86
C ARG A 154 -6.36 13.62 1.77
N THR A 155 -5.14 13.45 1.26
CA THR A 155 -4.64 14.20 0.10
C THR A 155 -5.47 13.94 -1.16
N THR A 156 -5.81 12.68 -1.44
CA THR A 156 -6.67 12.36 -2.59
C THR A 156 -8.09 12.89 -2.41
N ARG A 157 -8.61 13.04 -1.18
CA ARG A 157 -9.94 13.61 -0.93
C ARG A 157 -10.01 15.13 -1.03
N THR A 158 -8.91 15.83 -0.81
CA THR A 158 -8.78 17.27 -1.15
C THR A 158 -8.72 17.52 -2.66
N ASN A 159 -8.56 16.46 -3.47
CA ASN A 159 -8.64 16.54 -4.91
C ASN A 159 -10.06 16.18 -5.38
N ASN A 160 -10.81 17.20 -5.83
CA ASN A 160 -12.19 17.03 -6.32
C ASN A 160 -12.32 16.00 -7.46
N ALA A 161 -11.27 15.79 -8.27
CA ALA A 161 -11.27 14.77 -9.32
C ALA A 161 -11.21 13.32 -8.79
N LEU A 162 -10.85 13.15 -7.51
CA LEU A 162 -10.72 11.87 -6.82
C LEU A 162 -11.89 11.60 -5.86
N SER A 163 -12.34 12.62 -5.12
CA SER A 163 -13.42 12.47 -4.13
C SER A 163 -14.82 12.86 -4.63
N GLN A 164 -14.94 13.85 -5.52
CA GLN A 164 -16.21 14.53 -5.80
C GLN A 164 -17.03 14.81 -4.52
N GLY A 165 -16.38 15.31 -3.48
CA GLY A 165 -17.05 15.63 -2.21
C GLY A 165 -17.14 14.47 -1.19
N ALA A 166 -16.57 13.29 -1.49
CA ALA A 166 -16.37 12.25 -0.48
C ALA A 166 -15.55 12.77 0.71
N THR A 167 -16.00 12.39 1.89
CA THR A 167 -15.93 13.08 3.13
C THR A 167 -15.28 12.15 4.18
N PHE A 168 -14.26 12.59 4.95
CA PHE A 168 -13.47 11.62 5.75
C PHE A 168 -14.24 10.86 6.84
N GLN A 169 -15.43 11.32 7.24
CA GLN A 169 -16.33 10.62 8.17
C GLN A 169 -17.31 9.69 7.46
N ASP A 170 -17.18 9.52 6.16
CA ASP A 170 -17.99 8.57 5.42
C ASP A 170 -17.59 7.14 5.76
N TRP A 171 -18.60 6.28 5.73
CA TRP A 171 -18.59 4.83 5.87
C TRP A 171 -17.52 4.05 5.09
N THR A 172 -16.82 4.68 4.14
CA THR A 172 -15.76 4.02 3.35
C THR A 172 -14.57 3.56 4.15
N PHE A 173 -14.21 4.29 5.22
CA PHE A 173 -13.03 3.96 6.01
C PHE A 173 -13.22 2.65 6.79
N GLU A 174 -14.42 2.40 7.33
CA GLU A 174 -14.71 1.14 8.04
C GLU A 174 -14.58 -0.03 7.07
N ARG A 175 -15.08 0.12 5.83
CA ARG A 175 -15.00 -0.91 4.77
C ARG A 175 -13.57 -1.20 4.29
N TRP A 176 -12.62 -0.29 4.50
CA TRP A 176 -11.22 -0.47 4.10
C TRP A 176 -10.43 -1.35 5.07
N TRP A 177 -10.66 -1.18 6.37
CA TRP A 177 -9.85 -1.84 7.39
C TRP A 177 -10.31 -3.26 7.69
N GLY A 178 -11.60 -3.57 7.58
CA GLY A 178 -12.11 -4.91 7.86
C GLY A 178 -11.38 -6.05 7.12
N PRO A 179 -11.20 -5.99 5.78
CA PRO A 179 -10.43 -7.02 5.08
C PRO A 179 -8.97 -7.11 5.54
N ARG A 180 -8.39 -6.02 6.06
CA ARG A 180 -7.01 -5.99 6.59
C ARG A 180 -6.90 -6.63 7.96
N VAL A 181 -7.91 -6.43 8.80
CA VAL A 181 -8.03 -7.11 10.09
C VAL A 181 -8.15 -8.62 9.83
N ILE A 182 -9.03 -9.02 8.90
CA ILE A 182 -9.21 -10.43 8.52
C ILE A 182 -7.91 -11.05 7.98
N ASP A 183 -7.13 -10.31 7.20
CA ASP A 183 -5.84 -10.75 6.66
C ASP A 183 -4.62 -10.44 7.53
N SER A 184 -4.82 -10.03 8.77
CA SER A 184 -3.73 -9.90 9.72
C SER A 184 -3.50 -11.21 10.47
N ALA A 185 -2.25 -11.43 10.86
CA ALA A 185 -1.85 -12.57 11.68
C ALA A 185 -2.04 -12.31 13.18
N ALA A 186 -2.09 -11.04 13.59
CA ALA A 186 -2.31 -10.62 14.98
C ALA A 186 -2.83 -9.17 15.04
N MET A 187 -3.36 -8.80 16.20
CA MET A 187 -3.78 -7.46 16.57
C MET A 187 -3.03 -6.98 17.81
N MET A 188 -2.63 -5.71 17.83
CA MET A 188 -2.02 -5.08 19.01
C MET A 188 -2.86 -3.91 19.50
N LEU A 189 -3.53 -4.07 20.64
CA LEU A 189 -4.32 -3.01 21.26
C LEU A 189 -3.44 -2.10 22.10
N HIS A 190 -3.53 -0.81 21.82
CA HIS A 190 -2.91 0.25 22.61
C HIS A 190 -3.66 1.56 22.35
N ALA A 191 -3.22 2.65 22.99
CA ALA A 191 -3.78 3.98 22.74
C ALA A 191 -5.30 4.04 23.02
N ASP A 192 -6.02 4.94 22.38
CA ASP A 192 -7.45 5.21 22.57
C ASP A 192 -8.34 4.41 21.61
N HIS A 193 -7.91 3.20 21.23
CA HIS A 193 -8.61 2.30 20.30
C HIS A 193 -10.11 2.14 20.64
N ALA A 194 -10.48 1.94 21.91
CA ALA A 194 -11.88 1.82 22.33
C ALA A 194 -12.71 3.10 22.16
N TYR A 195 -12.07 4.28 22.17
CA TYR A 195 -12.71 5.57 21.89
C TYR A 195 -12.76 5.86 20.38
N SER A 196 -12.08 5.05 19.57
CA SER A 196 -12.25 5.06 18.12
C SER A 196 -13.48 4.25 17.76
N ARG A 197 -14.43 4.87 17.06
CA ARG A 197 -15.55 4.14 16.44
C ARG A 197 -15.07 2.99 15.54
N TYR A 198 -13.95 3.18 14.83
CA TYR A 198 -13.34 2.15 14.00
C TYR A 198 -12.78 1.00 14.85
N GLY A 199 -12.19 1.33 16.00
CA GLY A 199 -11.63 0.34 16.93
C GLY A 199 -12.67 -0.65 17.43
N ALA A 200 -13.88 -0.19 17.76
CA ALA A 200 -14.97 -1.09 18.18
C ALA A 200 -15.33 -2.14 17.11
N LEU A 201 -15.31 -1.77 15.83
CA LEU A 201 -15.55 -2.71 14.73
C LEU A 201 -14.35 -3.64 14.51
N GLU A 202 -13.14 -3.08 14.51
CA GLU A 202 -11.89 -3.81 14.29
C GLU A 202 -11.68 -4.86 15.39
N GLU A 203 -11.94 -4.52 16.65
CA GLU A 203 -11.82 -5.44 17.77
C GLU A 203 -12.88 -6.55 17.73
N ILE A 204 -14.14 -6.25 17.35
CA ILE A 204 -15.18 -7.30 17.20
C ILE A 204 -14.82 -8.27 16.08
N LEU A 205 -14.25 -7.79 14.96
CA LEU A 205 -13.66 -8.67 13.95
C LEU A 205 -12.55 -9.53 14.56
N GLY A 206 -11.68 -8.94 15.38
CA GLY A 206 -10.66 -9.68 16.15
C GLY A 206 -11.26 -10.78 17.04
N ASP A 207 -12.32 -10.48 17.78
CA ASP A 207 -13.03 -11.44 18.63
C ASP A 207 -13.66 -12.58 17.80
N GLN A 208 -14.32 -12.25 16.69
CA GLN A 208 -14.91 -13.23 15.77
C GLN A 208 -13.84 -14.13 15.15
N ILE A 209 -12.67 -13.58 14.83
CA ILE A 209 -11.51 -14.34 14.37
C ILE A 209 -11.03 -15.30 15.47
N GLN A 210 -10.81 -14.83 16.71
CA GLN A 210 -10.36 -15.71 17.80
C GLN A 210 -11.39 -16.81 18.15
N CYS A 211 -12.67 -16.58 17.87
CA CYS A 211 -13.74 -17.58 17.98
C CYS A 211 -13.81 -18.55 16.78
N GLY A 212 -12.97 -18.38 15.75
CA GLY A 212 -12.97 -19.23 14.54
C GLY A 212 -14.13 -18.99 13.58
N LEU A 213 -14.93 -17.92 13.79
CA LEU A 213 -16.13 -17.62 13.00
C LEU A 213 -15.80 -17.08 11.60
N LEU A 214 -14.57 -16.64 11.38
CA LEU A 214 -14.09 -16.06 10.12
C LEU A 214 -13.02 -16.91 9.42
N ASP A 215 -12.78 -18.15 9.88
CA ASP A 215 -11.72 -19.02 9.34
C ASP A 215 -11.84 -19.26 7.83
N ASP A 216 -13.07 -19.39 7.32
CA ASP A 216 -13.32 -19.62 5.89
C ASP A 216 -12.87 -18.43 5.02
N TYR A 217 -12.70 -17.25 5.61
CA TYR A 217 -12.22 -16.03 4.96
C TYR A 217 -10.71 -15.79 5.15
N ARG A 218 -10.00 -16.60 5.94
CA ARG A 218 -8.58 -16.39 6.34
C ARG A 218 -7.55 -17.27 5.61
N ALA A 219 -7.83 -17.65 4.36
CA ALA A 219 -7.05 -18.63 3.61
C ALA A 219 -5.51 -18.43 3.58
N HIS A 220 -5.00 -17.18 3.62
CA HIS A 220 -3.55 -16.90 3.50
C HIS A 220 -2.79 -16.74 4.82
N VAL A 221 -3.48 -16.42 5.91
CA VAL A 221 -2.85 -16.14 7.23
C VAL A 221 -3.10 -17.24 8.26
N GLY A 222 -3.90 -18.25 7.90
CA GLY A 222 -4.19 -19.40 8.74
C GLY A 222 -5.39 -19.20 9.67
N PRO A 223 -5.77 -20.25 10.41
CA PRO A 223 -6.97 -20.27 11.24
C PRO A 223 -6.90 -19.26 12.38
N GLY A 224 -8.06 -18.76 12.79
CA GLY A 224 -8.25 -17.76 13.84
C GLY A 224 -7.79 -18.23 15.22
N ARG A 225 -7.67 -19.55 15.45
CA ARG A 225 -7.02 -20.10 16.65
C ARG A 225 -5.55 -19.69 16.83
N ASN A 226 -4.92 -19.14 15.78
CA ASN A 226 -3.55 -18.61 15.79
C ASN A 226 -3.52 -17.07 15.75
N TYR A 227 -4.65 -16.40 15.95
CA TYR A 227 -4.76 -14.95 15.91
C TYR A 227 -4.57 -14.33 17.29
N ASP A 228 -3.39 -13.76 17.53
CA ASP A 228 -3.08 -13.12 18.80
C ASP A 228 -3.74 -11.74 18.89
N ILE A 229 -4.34 -11.42 20.03
CA ILE A 229 -4.71 -10.06 20.42
C ILE A 229 -3.93 -9.72 21.69
N VAL A 230 -2.99 -8.78 21.57
CA VAL A 230 -2.04 -8.46 22.63
C VAL A 230 -2.01 -6.97 22.97
N ASP A 231 -1.41 -6.63 24.10
CA ASP A 231 -1.13 -5.25 24.48
C ASP A 231 0.24 -4.75 23.95
N ALA A 232 0.60 -3.52 24.32
CA ALA A 232 1.88 -2.91 23.99
C ALA A 232 3.12 -3.59 24.61
N LYS A 233 2.95 -4.63 25.44
CA LYS A 233 4.02 -5.46 26.00
C LYS A 233 4.06 -6.86 25.35
N GLY A 234 3.15 -7.14 24.42
CA GLY A 234 3.00 -8.45 23.80
C GLY A 234 2.24 -9.45 24.68
N GLU A 235 1.61 -9.00 25.78
CA GLU A 235 0.82 -9.87 26.64
C GLU A 235 -0.60 -10.05 26.06
N SER A 236 -1.11 -11.28 26.07
CA SER A 236 -2.47 -11.56 25.59
C SER A 236 -3.52 -10.79 26.40
N ILE A 237 -4.50 -10.24 25.69
CA ILE A 237 -5.66 -9.55 26.27
C ILE A 237 -6.83 -10.52 26.30
N THR A 238 -7.56 -10.55 27.42
CA THR A 238 -8.73 -11.42 27.59
C THR A 238 -9.99 -10.81 26.94
N LEU A 239 -11.03 -11.62 26.70
CA LEU A 239 -12.31 -11.10 26.22
C LEU A 239 -12.95 -10.18 27.27
N ALA A 240 -12.80 -10.51 28.55
CA ALA A 240 -13.27 -9.69 29.67
C ALA A 240 -12.60 -8.31 29.71
N ASP A 241 -11.29 -8.22 29.50
CA ASP A 241 -10.58 -6.93 29.47
C ASP A 241 -11.09 -6.04 28.34
N ARG A 242 -11.27 -6.58 27.14
CA ARG A 242 -11.81 -5.84 25.99
C ARG A 242 -13.24 -5.36 26.23
N ALA A 243 -14.07 -6.22 26.80
CA ALA A 243 -15.44 -5.86 27.16
C ALA A 243 -15.48 -4.76 28.24
N TRP A 244 -14.60 -4.83 29.23
CA TRP A 244 -14.52 -3.84 30.31
C TRP A 244 -14.08 -2.47 29.79
N GLU A 245 -13.10 -2.45 28.88
CA GLU A 245 -12.65 -1.22 28.23
C GLU A 245 -13.77 -0.58 27.40
N THR A 246 -14.53 -1.39 26.65
CA THR A 246 -15.70 -0.89 25.90
C THR A 246 -16.79 -0.37 26.83
N ALA A 247 -17.01 -1.02 27.97
CA ALA A 247 -17.96 -0.54 28.99
C ALA A 247 -17.53 0.81 29.60
N LYS A 248 -16.24 1.00 29.90
CA LYS A 248 -15.69 2.30 30.33
C LYS A 248 -16.00 3.39 29.32
N HIS A 249 -15.74 3.14 28.04
CA HIS A 249 -16.04 4.08 26.95
C HIS A 249 -17.53 4.43 26.91
N ILE A 250 -18.42 3.43 26.91
CA ILE A 250 -19.87 3.64 26.86
C ILE A 250 -20.32 4.54 28.01
N VAL A 251 -19.95 4.21 29.25
CA VAL A 251 -20.40 4.97 30.43
C VAL A 251 -19.84 6.39 30.42
N ASP A 252 -18.55 6.59 30.12
CA ASP A 252 -17.96 7.94 30.03
C ASP A 252 -18.76 8.83 29.06
N VAL A 253 -18.94 8.36 27.83
CA VAL A 253 -19.50 9.22 26.79
C VAL A 253 -21.02 9.38 26.94
N VAL A 254 -21.75 8.35 27.37
CA VAL A 254 -23.20 8.44 27.59
C VAL A 254 -23.51 9.42 28.72
N GLU A 255 -22.78 9.38 29.83
CA GLU A 255 -22.96 10.33 30.93
C GLU A 255 -22.56 11.78 30.55
N ARG A 256 -21.70 11.95 29.54
CA ARG A 256 -21.40 13.26 28.93
C ARG A 256 -22.45 13.73 27.92
N GLY A 257 -23.49 12.92 27.67
CA GLY A 257 -24.61 13.21 26.78
C GLY A 257 -24.39 12.81 25.31
N TYR A 258 -23.49 11.85 25.06
CA TYR A 258 -23.26 11.28 23.73
C TYR A 258 -24.11 10.03 23.48
N ARG A 259 -24.33 9.71 22.20
CA ARG A 259 -24.81 8.40 21.75
C ARG A 259 -23.65 7.61 21.12
N THR A 260 -23.60 6.30 21.37
CA THR A 260 -22.51 5.42 20.90
C THR A 260 -23.02 4.02 20.51
N ASP A 261 -23.84 3.97 19.46
CA ASP A 261 -24.60 2.79 19.04
C ASP A 261 -23.69 1.58 18.80
N LEU A 262 -22.60 1.78 18.06
CA LEU A 262 -21.67 0.71 17.70
C LEU A 262 -20.92 0.16 18.91
N ALA A 263 -20.54 0.98 19.88
CA ALA A 263 -19.86 0.50 21.09
C ALA A 263 -20.81 -0.35 21.94
N VAL A 264 -22.07 0.07 22.09
CA VAL A 264 -23.07 -0.73 22.82
C VAL A 264 -23.38 -2.04 22.08
N ALA A 265 -23.50 -2.00 20.75
CA ALA A 265 -23.66 -3.20 19.93
C ALA A 265 -22.45 -4.14 20.03
N ALA A 266 -21.23 -3.60 20.05
CA ALA A 266 -19.99 -4.36 20.26
C ALA A 266 -19.96 -5.02 21.64
N LEU A 267 -20.33 -4.30 22.71
CA LEU A 267 -20.39 -4.88 24.05
C LEU A 267 -21.43 -6.01 24.14
N ALA A 268 -22.62 -5.81 23.57
CA ALA A 268 -23.65 -6.85 23.48
C ALA A 268 -23.18 -8.08 22.70
N ALA A 269 -22.49 -7.88 21.58
CA ALA A 269 -21.89 -8.96 20.80
C ALA A 269 -20.86 -9.73 21.63
N ARG A 270 -19.99 -9.06 22.40
CA ARG A 270 -19.02 -9.73 23.29
C ARG A 270 -19.67 -10.55 24.39
N PHE A 271 -20.75 -10.05 24.98
CA PHE A 271 -21.50 -10.83 25.96
C PHE A 271 -22.13 -12.08 25.33
N GLN A 272 -22.71 -11.96 24.13
CA GLN A 272 -23.22 -13.13 23.41
C GLN A 272 -22.11 -14.11 23.01
N LEU A 273 -20.93 -13.62 22.60
CA LEU A 273 -19.76 -14.46 22.33
C LEU A 273 -19.31 -15.21 23.60
N ASP A 274 -19.27 -14.53 24.74
CA ASP A 274 -18.99 -15.18 26.04
C ASP A 274 -20.01 -16.28 26.36
N ASP A 275 -21.31 -16.03 26.19
CA ASP A 275 -22.37 -17.02 26.40
C ASP A 275 -22.18 -18.24 25.47
N TRP A 276 -21.87 -18.01 24.20
CA TRP A 276 -21.60 -19.08 23.22
C TRP A 276 -20.35 -19.88 23.55
N LEU A 277 -19.29 -19.24 24.02
CA LEU A 277 -18.07 -19.92 24.50
C LEU A 277 -18.32 -20.75 25.76
N ARG A 278 -19.38 -20.45 26.52
CA ARG A 278 -19.84 -21.24 27.68
C ARG A 278 -20.84 -22.33 27.31
N GLY A 279 -21.16 -22.50 26.01
CA GLY A 279 -22.04 -23.56 25.53
C GLY A 279 -23.53 -23.19 25.53
N ALA A 280 -23.88 -21.91 25.46
CA ALA A 280 -25.27 -21.49 25.27
C ALA A 280 -25.89 -22.13 24.00
N GLU A 281 -27.19 -22.45 24.08
CA GLU A 281 -27.92 -23.10 22.99
C GLU A 281 -27.85 -22.30 21.69
N GLY A 282 -27.68 -22.99 20.57
CA GLY A 282 -27.55 -22.36 19.25
C GLY A 282 -26.21 -21.65 19.01
N SER A 283 -25.18 -21.93 19.82
CA SER A 283 -23.82 -21.44 19.61
C SER A 283 -23.28 -21.84 18.24
N PRO A 284 -22.80 -20.87 17.41
CA PRO A 284 -22.14 -21.15 16.14
C PRO A 284 -20.63 -21.43 16.31
N ILE A 285 -20.09 -21.41 17.54
CA ILE A 285 -18.65 -21.52 17.79
C ILE A 285 -18.23 -22.99 17.82
N ASP A 286 -17.27 -23.35 16.96
CA ASP A 286 -16.58 -24.64 17.01
C ASP A 286 -15.39 -24.56 17.97
N ALA A 287 -15.47 -25.26 19.10
CA ALA A 287 -14.44 -25.28 20.14
C ALA A 287 -13.03 -25.66 19.62
N LYS A 288 -12.93 -26.43 18.53
CA LYS A 288 -11.63 -26.81 17.93
C LYS A 288 -10.93 -25.66 17.20
N LYS A 289 -11.69 -24.62 16.83
CA LYS A 289 -11.19 -23.43 16.13
C LYS A 289 -10.96 -22.23 17.04
N VAL A 290 -11.32 -22.35 18.33
CA VAL A 290 -11.18 -21.26 19.30
C VAL A 290 -9.72 -21.06 19.70
N HIS A 291 -9.31 -19.80 19.79
CA HIS A 291 -7.98 -19.40 20.26
C HIS A 291 -7.75 -19.82 21.73
N PRO A 292 -6.53 -20.26 22.11
CA PRO A 292 -6.25 -20.75 23.47
C PRO A 292 -6.62 -19.78 24.61
N VAL A 293 -6.47 -18.48 24.41
CA VAL A 293 -6.85 -17.44 25.38
C VAL A 293 -8.36 -17.47 25.69
N LEU A 294 -9.20 -17.83 24.71
CA LEU A 294 -10.65 -17.93 24.88
C LEU A 294 -11.11 -19.33 25.30
N ALA A 295 -10.36 -20.36 24.93
CA ALA A 295 -10.64 -21.74 25.33
C ALA A 295 -10.28 -22.01 26.81
N ASN A 296 -9.20 -21.39 27.31
CA ASN A 296 -8.63 -21.66 28.64
C ASN A 296 -8.81 -20.47 29.59
N ARG A 297 -10.03 -19.92 29.65
CA ARG A 297 -10.35 -18.76 30.49
C ARG A 297 -10.32 -19.12 31.97
N SER A 298 -9.72 -18.25 32.78
CA SER A 298 -9.63 -18.47 34.23
C SER A 298 -10.95 -18.21 34.93
N ALA A 299 -11.15 -18.77 36.12
CA ALA A 299 -12.32 -18.49 36.95
C ALA A 299 -12.47 -16.98 37.24
N ASP A 300 -11.35 -16.28 37.47
CA ASP A 300 -11.35 -14.83 37.69
C ASP A 300 -11.81 -14.05 36.45
N GLU A 301 -11.42 -14.49 35.25
CA GLU A 301 -11.89 -13.87 34.00
C GLU A 301 -13.39 -14.05 33.81
N LEU A 302 -13.89 -15.27 34.03
CA LEU A 302 -15.32 -15.59 33.93
C LEU A 302 -16.13 -14.77 34.95
N ALA A 303 -15.67 -14.70 36.20
CA ALA A 303 -16.28 -13.90 37.25
C ALA A 303 -16.29 -12.40 36.93
N ARG A 304 -15.20 -11.87 36.34
CA ARG A 304 -15.17 -10.47 35.86
C ARG A 304 -16.19 -10.25 34.75
N MET A 305 -16.31 -11.15 33.78
CA MET A 305 -17.31 -11.02 32.72
C MET A 305 -18.73 -11.06 33.27
N ASP A 306 -19.02 -11.96 34.21
CA ASP A 306 -20.34 -12.04 34.85
C ASP A 306 -20.67 -10.76 35.61
N ARG A 307 -19.71 -10.26 36.39
CA ARG A 307 -19.85 -8.98 37.08
C ARG A 307 -20.10 -7.83 36.11
N LEU A 308 -19.41 -7.81 34.96
CA LEU A 308 -19.62 -6.77 33.96
C LEU A 308 -21.02 -6.82 33.36
N LYS A 309 -21.58 -8.01 33.10
CA LYS A 309 -22.97 -8.16 32.62
C LYS A 309 -23.98 -7.65 33.65
N GLU A 310 -23.80 -8.00 34.93
CA GLU A 310 -24.64 -7.51 36.03
C GLU A 310 -24.67 -5.98 36.10
N LEU A 311 -23.52 -5.34 35.88
CA LEU A 311 -23.36 -3.89 35.90
C LEU A 311 -23.97 -3.23 34.65
N MET A 312 -23.64 -3.76 33.47
CA MET A 312 -23.88 -3.08 32.21
C MET A 312 -25.24 -3.39 31.58
N LEU A 313 -25.82 -4.58 31.74
CA LEU A 313 -27.12 -4.89 31.13
C LEU A 313 -28.24 -3.96 31.64
N PRO A 314 -28.39 -3.71 32.96
CA PRO A 314 -29.38 -2.74 33.46
C PRO A 314 -29.07 -1.30 33.02
N TYR A 315 -27.78 -0.92 32.96
CA TYR A 315 -27.38 0.41 32.51
C TYR A 315 -27.75 0.63 31.03
N ILE A 316 -27.45 -0.33 30.16
CA ILE A 316 -27.80 -0.30 28.74
C ILE A 316 -29.32 -0.24 28.58
N ALA A 317 -30.07 -1.05 29.33
CA ALA A 317 -31.53 -1.06 29.30
C ALA A 317 -32.11 0.32 29.62
N ALA A 318 -31.60 0.98 30.65
CA ALA A 318 -32.10 2.27 31.11
C ALA A 318 -31.64 3.48 30.29
N LYS A 319 -30.37 3.50 29.84
CA LYS A 319 -29.74 4.70 29.26
C LYS A 319 -29.51 4.62 27.75
N CYS A 320 -29.43 3.42 27.19
CA CYS A 320 -28.97 3.21 25.82
C CYS A 320 -30.04 2.63 24.89
N SER A 321 -30.87 1.70 25.38
CA SER A 321 -31.80 0.91 24.57
C SER A 321 -32.74 1.76 23.70
N ALA A 322 -33.19 2.90 24.20
CA ALA A 322 -34.16 3.76 23.53
C ALA A 322 -33.66 4.39 22.22
N TRP A 323 -32.35 4.50 21.99
CA TRP A 323 -31.79 5.12 20.79
C TRP A 323 -30.98 4.16 19.92
N ILE A 324 -30.68 2.95 20.40
CA ILE A 324 -30.00 1.92 19.60
C ILE A 324 -31.03 1.24 18.71
N LYS A 325 -30.76 1.21 17.41
CA LYS A 325 -31.63 0.58 16.40
C LYS A 325 -31.49 -0.95 16.36
N HIS A 326 -31.45 -1.62 17.52
CA HIS A 326 -31.15 -3.04 17.62
C HIS A 326 -32.13 -3.93 16.84
N GLN A 327 -33.39 -3.51 16.67
CA GLN A 327 -34.42 -4.26 15.92
C GLN A 327 -34.07 -4.43 14.43
N GLN A 328 -33.13 -3.64 13.90
CA GLN A 328 -32.70 -3.72 12.50
C GLN A 328 -31.59 -4.77 12.28
N HIS A 329 -31.19 -5.50 13.33
CA HIS A 329 -30.23 -6.59 13.24
C HIS A 329 -30.73 -7.78 14.06
N GLU A 330 -31.17 -8.86 13.39
CA GLU A 330 -31.78 -10.06 14.00
C GLU A 330 -31.06 -10.55 15.26
N ARG A 331 -29.78 -10.92 15.16
CA ARG A 331 -29.00 -11.40 16.33
C ARG A 331 -28.84 -10.39 17.47
N LEU A 332 -28.72 -9.11 17.14
CA LEU A 332 -28.62 -8.06 18.17
C LEU A 332 -29.98 -7.86 18.83
N ASN A 333 -31.06 -7.91 18.06
CA ASN A 333 -32.42 -7.83 18.56
C ASN A 333 -32.72 -8.98 19.52
N ASP A 334 -32.43 -10.22 19.11
CA ASP A 334 -32.62 -11.41 19.94
C ASP A 334 -31.88 -11.28 21.28
N TYR A 335 -30.64 -10.78 21.25
CA TYR A 335 -29.86 -10.55 22.46
C TYR A 335 -30.51 -9.49 23.36
N PHE A 336 -30.96 -8.38 22.77
CA PHE A 336 -31.60 -7.30 23.50
C PHE A 336 -32.90 -7.73 24.16
N GLU A 337 -33.78 -8.42 23.43
CA GLU A 337 -35.06 -8.91 23.96
C GLU A 337 -34.88 -9.89 25.11
N LYS A 338 -33.91 -10.80 25.00
CA LYS A 338 -33.67 -11.84 26.02
C LYS A 338 -32.91 -11.33 27.25
N ASN A 339 -31.94 -10.43 27.06
CA ASN A 339 -30.96 -10.12 28.09
C ASN A 339 -30.90 -8.65 28.52
N VAL A 340 -31.37 -7.71 27.69
CA VAL A 340 -31.28 -6.27 28.01
C VAL A 340 -32.63 -5.74 28.46
N LEU A 341 -33.66 -5.91 27.63
CA LEU A 341 -35.00 -5.32 27.86
C LEU A 341 -35.78 -5.97 29.01
N VAL A 342 -35.26 -7.06 29.58
CA VAL A 342 -35.78 -7.71 30.79
C VAL A 342 -35.46 -6.94 32.07
N HIS A 343 -34.48 -6.03 32.03
CA HIS A 343 -34.09 -5.22 33.17
C HIS A 343 -34.97 -3.97 33.31
N ASN A 344 -35.23 -3.56 34.55
CA ASN A 344 -35.96 -2.31 34.81
C ASN A 344 -35.17 -1.08 34.30
N THR A 345 -35.89 -0.09 33.76
CA THR A 345 -35.35 1.15 33.22
C THR A 345 -34.97 2.18 34.30
N ASP A 346 -35.20 1.91 35.59
CA ASP A 346 -34.89 2.83 36.70
C ASP A 346 -33.41 2.79 37.11
N TYR A 347 -32.61 3.62 36.44
CA TYR A 347 -31.18 3.82 36.73
C TYR A 347 -30.90 5.27 37.17
N ASP A 348 -30.84 5.46 38.49
CA ASP A 348 -30.64 6.75 39.15
C ASP A 348 -29.17 7.22 39.17
N ALA A 349 -28.97 8.45 39.65
CA ALA A 349 -27.64 9.09 39.70
C ALA A 349 -26.66 8.40 40.67
N GLU A 350 -27.14 7.81 41.77
CA GLU A 350 -26.28 7.12 42.73
C GLU A 350 -25.80 5.78 42.16
N LYS A 351 -26.67 5.03 41.48
CA LYS A 351 -26.29 3.83 40.73
C LYS A 351 -25.26 4.16 39.64
N THR A 352 -25.46 5.24 38.88
CA THR A 352 -24.48 5.70 37.89
C THR A 352 -23.14 6.01 38.53
N LYS A 353 -23.13 6.74 39.66
CA LYS A 353 -21.89 7.10 40.36
C LYS A 353 -21.16 5.86 40.89
N ALA A 354 -21.89 4.88 41.42
CA ALA A 354 -21.34 3.60 41.84
C ALA A 354 -20.75 2.82 40.67
N LEU A 355 -21.47 2.75 39.53
CA LEU A 355 -21.01 2.11 38.31
C LEU A 355 -19.72 2.74 37.78
N VAL A 356 -19.68 4.08 37.66
CA VAL A 356 -18.48 4.81 37.22
C VAL A 356 -17.30 4.50 38.14
N LYS A 357 -17.52 4.54 39.46
CA LYS A 357 -16.46 4.23 40.43
C LYS A 357 -15.94 2.80 40.25
N GLU A 358 -16.83 1.83 40.06
CA GLU A 358 -16.46 0.41 39.91
C GLU A 358 -15.75 0.13 38.58
N LEU A 359 -16.30 0.60 37.46
CA LEU A 359 -15.71 0.39 36.14
C LEU A 359 -14.31 0.96 36.03
N PHE A 360 -14.10 2.19 36.53
CA PHE A 360 -12.80 2.89 36.45
C PHE A 360 -11.82 2.53 37.57
N ALA A 361 -12.25 1.75 38.57
CA ALA A 361 -11.33 1.15 39.54
C ALA A 361 -10.50 0.01 38.93
N TYR A 362 -11.04 -0.70 37.94
CA TYR A 362 -10.33 -1.73 37.21
C TYR A 362 -9.54 -1.14 36.04
N GLN A 363 -8.33 -1.65 35.78
CA GLN A 363 -7.51 -1.25 34.64
C GLN A 363 -7.36 -2.44 33.69
N PRO A 364 -8.18 -2.54 32.64
CA PRO A 364 -8.10 -3.65 31.70
C PRO A 364 -6.76 -3.62 30.98
N ARG A 365 -6.19 -4.81 30.73
CA ARG A 365 -4.95 -4.93 29.96
C ARG A 365 -5.15 -4.39 28.55
N GLY A 366 -4.20 -3.57 28.08
CA GLY A 366 -4.27 -2.92 26.77
C GLY A 366 -5.30 -1.78 26.67
N GLY A 367 -6.04 -1.48 27.75
CA GLY A 367 -7.05 -0.43 27.79
C GLY A 367 -6.51 1.00 27.70
N PHE A 368 -7.40 1.95 27.38
CA PHE A 368 -7.06 3.37 27.35
C PHE A 368 -7.06 3.94 28.76
N VAL A 369 -5.97 4.65 29.10
CA VAL A 369 -5.87 5.39 30.36
C VAL A 369 -6.62 6.71 30.21
N HIS A 370 -7.84 6.76 30.70
CA HIS A 370 -8.70 7.92 30.72
C HIS A 370 -8.14 8.97 31.69
N PRO A 371 -7.92 10.22 31.24
CA PRO A 371 -7.21 11.20 32.03
C PRO A 371 -7.96 11.57 33.34
N VAL A 372 -9.28 11.72 33.34
CA VAL A 372 -10.00 12.25 34.53
C VAL A 372 -10.51 11.15 35.46
N LEU A 373 -11.07 10.08 34.90
CA LEU A 373 -11.77 9.04 35.62
C LEU A 373 -10.87 7.91 36.18
N ASP A 374 -9.66 7.70 35.65
CA ASP A 374 -8.76 6.68 36.19
C ASP A 374 -7.96 7.18 37.40
N GLY A 375 -7.97 6.42 38.49
CA GLY A 375 -7.34 6.77 39.77
C GLY A 375 -5.80 6.87 39.79
N ARG A 376 -5.12 6.60 38.65
CA ARG A 376 -3.65 6.67 38.49
C ARG A 376 -3.18 7.63 37.39
N ALA A 377 -4.08 8.43 36.83
CA ALA A 377 -3.82 9.26 35.67
C ALA A 377 -2.54 10.14 35.70
N PRO A 378 -2.06 10.69 36.83
CA PRO A 378 -0.88 11.55 36.81
C PRO A 378 0.43 10.85 36.38
N ALA A 379 0.67 9.62 36.81
CA ALA A 379 1.93 8.90 36.55
C ALA A 379 1.99 8.35 35.11
N GLU A 380 0.88 7.86 34.59
CA GLU A 380 0.79 7.34 33.21
C GLU A 380 0.69 8.45 32.16
N ARG A 381 0.12 9.62 32.49
CA ARG A 381 0.23 10.83 31.64
C ARG A 381 1.69 11.27 31.48
N ALA A 382 2.50 11.17 32.53
CA ALA A 382 3.94 11.43 32.44
C ALA A 382 4.64 10.40 31.52
N ALA A 383 4.24 9.12 31.59
CA ALA A 383 4.73 8.08 30.69
C ALA A 383 4.31 8.33 29.22
N GLN A 384 3.07 8.74 28.95
CA GLN A 384 2.60 9.11 27.60
C GLN A 384 3.28 10.37 27.04
N ALA A 385 3.59 11.35 27.90
CA ALA A 385 4.39 12.51 27.50
C ALA A 385 5.84 12.10 27.16
N SER A 386 6.42 11.18 27.94
CA SER A 386 7.75 10.63 27.66
C SER A 386 7.79 9.74 26.41
N SER A 387 6.72 9.02 26.08
CA SER A 387 6.62 8.25 24.83
C SER A 387 6.43 9.12 23.59
N ARG A 388 5.77 10.29 23.72
CA ARG A 388 5.77 11.33 22.67
C ARG A 388 7.16 11.95 22.45
N ALA A 389 7.93 12.16 23.51
CA ALA A 389 9.33 12.59 23.41
C ALA A 389 10.22 11.48 22.81
N ALA A 390 9.97 10.21 23.16
CA ALA A 390 10.62 9.06 22.55
C ALA A 390 10.23 8.90 21.07
N PHE A 391 9.03 9.31 20.65
CA PHE A 391 8.67 9.44 19.23
C PHE A 391 9.39 10.60 18.55
N ALA A 392 9.57 11.77 19.18
CA ALA A 392 10.43 12.82 18.60
C ALA A 392 11.87 12.31 18.38
N GLN A 393 12.38 11.45 19.27
CA GLN A 393 13.68 10.78 19.10
C GLN A 393 13.65 9.58 18.12
N SER A 394 12.54 8.83 18.04
CA SER A 394 12.36 7.69 17.13
C SER A 394 12.06 8.14 15.70
N ALA A 395 11.22 9.15 15.50
CA ALA A 395 11.06 9.86 14.23
C ALA A 395 12.38 10.50 13.76
N ALA A 396 13.29 10.82 14.69
CA ALA A 396 14.66 11.23 14.37
C ALA A 396 15.62 10.06 14.07
N LYS A 397 15.33 8.82 14.53
CA LYS A 397 16.19 7.62 14.32
C LYS A 397 15.70 6.66 13.23
N GLY A 398 14.41 6.66 12.95
CA GLY A 398 13.74 5.92 11.90
C GLY A 398 12.78 6.86 11.21
N LYS A 399 13.30 7.70 10.30
CA LYS A 399 12.47 8.54 9.44
C LYS A 399 11.59 7.64 8.57
N ILE A 400 10.43 7.25 9.06
CA ILE A 400 9.26 7.10 8.19
C ILE A 400 8.96 8.53 7.78
N GLN A 401 9.63 9.03 6.74
CA GLN A 401 9.27 10.32 6.18
C GLN A 401 7.76 10.27 5.90
N ALA A 402 7.02 11.23 6.43
CA ALA A 402 5.79 11.64 5.79
C ALA A 402 6.18 11.92 4.33
N ARG A 403 5.78 11.04 3.42
CA ARG A 403 6.16 11.11 2.01
C ARG A 403 5.25 12.11 1.31
N ASP A 404 5.24 13.34 1.84
CA ASP A 404 4.35 14.45 1.49
C ASP A 404 4.16 14.51 -0.03
N ASP A 405 3.01 14.02 -0.51
CA ASP A 405 2.32 14.21 -1.80
C ASP A 405 3.13 14.25 -3.12
N LYS A 406 4.45 14.05 -3.11
CA LYS A 406 5.39 14.11 -4.24
C LYS A 406 5.47 12.75 -4.92
N TYR A 407 4.31 12.21 -5.27
CA TYR A 407 4.19 11.07 -6.15
C TYR A 407 4.34 11.52 -7.60
N PHE A 408 5.07 10.75 -8.39
CA PHE A 408 5.21 10.96 -9.83
C PHE A 408 5.85 12.29 -10.23
N VAL A 409 6.75 12.82 -9.39
CA VAL A 409 7.60 13.96 -9.75
C VAL A 409 8.84 13.45 -10.50
N PRO A 410 9.38 14.19 -11.48
CA PRO A 410 10.65 13.86 -12.10
C PRO A 410 11.76 13.76 -11.04
N ARG A 411 12.47 12.62 -11.01
CA ARG A 411 13.55 12.31 -10.04
C ARG A 411 14.89 12.01 -10.69
N ALA A 412 14.90 11.77 -11.99
CA ALA A 412 16.08 11.40 -12.72
C ALA A 412 16.83 12.63 -13.22
N ARG A 413 18.16 12.63 -13.09
CA ARG A 413 19.01 13.74 -13.58
C ARG A 413 19.42 13.62 -15.05
N LEU A 414 19.30 12.44 -15.66
CA LEU A 414 19.79 12.17 -17.02
C LEU A 414 18.69 11.80 -18.01
N PHE A 415 17.90 10.76 -17.73
CA PHE A 415 16.81 10.30 -18.59
C PHE A 415 15.46 10.55 -17.95
N GLU A 416 14.65 11.44 -18.52
CA GLU A 416 13.31 11.73 -18.00
C GLU A 416 12.22 10.95 -18.76
N ASP A 417 11.80 9.81 -18.19
CA ASP A 417 10.61 9.09 -18.66
C ASP A 417 9.41 9.44 -17.76
N HIS A 418 8.85 10.64 -17.90
CA HIS A 418 7.67 11.04 -17.12
C HIS A 418 6.38 10.41 -17.70
N HIS A 419 6.27 9.07 -17.65
CA HIS A 419 5.11 8.34 -18.16
C HIS A 419 3.79 8.81 -17.55
N PHE A 420 3.82 9.23 -16.28
CA PHE A 420 2.65 9.73 -15.57
C PHE A 420 2.04 10.99 -16.21
N GLY A 421 2.85 11.95 -16.67
CA GLY A 421 2.37 13.16 -17.34
C GLY A 421 1.62 12.89 -18.66
N LEU A 422 1.87 11.73 -19.27
CA LEU A 422 1.23 11.28 -20.50
C LEU A 422 -0.01 10.40 -20.28
N LEU A 423 -0.40 10.16 -19.02
CA LEU A 423 -1.57 9.39 -18.67
C LEU A 423 -2.85 10.23 -18.79
N SER A 424 -3.98 9.56 -19.03
CA SER A 424 -5.29 10.23 -18.93
C SER A 424 -5.54 10.75 -17.51
N VAL A 425 -6.42 11.74 -17.38
CA VAL A 425 -6.81 12.30 -16.06
C VAL A 425 -7.31 11.20 -15.11
N TRP A 426 -8.06 10.22 -15.64
CA TRP A 426 -8.51 9.06 -14.87
C TRP A 426 -7.36 8.18 -14.40
N GLU A 427 -6.39 7.86 -15.26
CA GLU A 427 -5.24 7.04 -14.88
C GLU A 427 -4.34 7.75 -13.87
N GLN A 428 -4.12 9.06 -14.03
CA GLN A 428 -3.37 9.85 -13.05
C GLN A 428 -4.03 9.82 -11.66
N ALA A 429 -5.36 9.94 -11.64
CA ALA A 429 -6.16 9.81 -10.44
C ALA A 429 -6.05 8.39 -9.84
N ALA A 430 -6.23 7.36 -10.66
CA ALA A 430 -6.09 5.96 -10.25
C ALA A 430 -4.74 5.69 -9.58
N LEU A 431 -3.62 6.13 -10.16
CA LEU A 431 -2.30 5.87 -9.61
C LEU A 431 -2.04 6.63 -8.31
N LYS A 432 -2.57 7.86 -8.18
CA LYS A 432 -2.53 8.65 -6.93
C LYS A 432 -3.34 8.01 -5.80
N PHE A 433 -4.30 7.13 -6.10
CA PHE A 433 -5.01 6.33 -5.09
C PHE A 433 -4.30 5.01 -4.78
N ILE A 434 -3.81 4.31 -5.81
CA ILE A 434 -3.23 2.96 -5.69
C ILE A 434 -1.88 2.98 -4.98
N LEU A 435 -0.98 3.90 -5.35
CA LEU A 435 0.38 3.89 -4.84
C LEU A 435 0.46 4.10 -3.32
N PRO A 436 -0.32 5.01 -2.72
CA PRO A 436 -0.32 5.09 -1.27
C PRO A 436 -1.01 3.91 -0.56
N ALA A 437 -1.94 3.23 -1.23
CA ALA A 437 -2.45 1.96 -0.72
C ALA A 437 -1.28 0.98 -0.57
N MET A 438 -0.46 0.81 -1.62
CA MET A 438 0.72 -0.06 -1.57
C MET A 438 1.69 0.29 -0.42
N GLU A 439 1.81 1.56 -0.05
CA GLU A 439 2.69 2.02 1.03
C GLU A 439 2.08 1.84 2.45
N SER A 440 0.92 1.20 2.62
CA SER A 440 0.28 1.02 3.94
C SER A 440 0.81 -0.14 4.76
N ALA A 441 1.55 -1.06 4.14
CA ALA A 441 2.11 -2.24 4.79
C ALA A 441 3.62 -2.07 4.92
N ASP A 442 4.10 -1.95 6.16
CA ASP A 442 5.51 -1.95 6.48
C ASP A 442 6.06 -3.38 6.48
N LEU A 443 7.33 -3.51 6.10
CA LEU A 443 8.04 -4.78 6.16
C LEU A 443 8.53 -5.10 7.58
N PRO A 444 8.83 -6.38 7.88
CA PRO A 444 9.48 -6.78 9.12
C PRO A 444 10.79 -6.03 9.36
N VAL A 445 11.11 -5.74 10.63
CA VAL A 445 12.37 -5.10 10.99
C VAL A 445 13.56 -5.99 10.67
N ASN A 446 13.44 -7.29 10.98
CA ASN A 446 14.48 -8.30 10.72
C ASN A 446 14.63 -8.63 9.22
N ALA A 447 13.68 -8.21 8.38
CA ALA A 447 13.69 -8.46 6.95
C ALA A 447 13.14 -7.22 6.21
N SER A 448 13.89 -6.12 6.28
CA SER A 448 13.43 -4.79 5.88
C SER A 448 13.59 -4.46 4.40
N LYS A 449 14.26 -5.32 3.61
CA LYS A 449 14.45 -5.10 2.17
C LYS A 449 13.28 -5.65 1.36
N ARG A 450 12.94 -4.95 0.27
CA ARG A 450 11.98 -5.39 -0.74
C ARG A 450 12.66 -5.60 -2.08
N TYR A 451 12.42 -6.75 -2.70
CA TYR A 451 12.88 -7.02 -4.07
C TYR A 451 11.70 -7.02 -5.05
N PHE A 452 11.99 -6.83 -6.34
CA PHE A 452 11.00 -6.85 -7.42
C PHE A 452 11.43 -7.83 -8.52
N TYR A 453 10.55 -8.77 -8.88
CA TYR A 453 10.79 -9.72 -9.96
C TYR A 453 10.13 -9.27 -11.28
N LEU A 454 10.94 -9.13 -12.31
CA LEU A 454 10.55 -8.56 -13.59
C LEU A 454 10.36 -9.64 -14.66
N CYS A 455 9.10 -9.95 -14.94
CA CYS A 455 8.69 -11.01 -15.86
C CYS A 455 7.29 -10.73 -16.44
N ASP A 456 7.16 -9.75 -17.34
CA ASP A 456 5.86 -9.46 -17.96
C ASP A 456 5.37 -10.65 -18.80
N PRO A 457 4.22 -11.28 -18.52
CA PRO A 457 3.77 -12.49 -19.21
C PRO A 457 3.72 -12.44 -20.74
N LYS A 458 3.81 -11.25 -21.35
CA LYS A 458 3.86 -11.06 -22.80
C LYS A 458 5.26 -11.18 -23.42
N GLY A 459 6.30 -11.38 -22.60
CA GLY A 459 7.70 -11.51 -23.01
C GLY A 459 8.29 -12.92 -22.81
N GLY A 460 9.62 -13.00 -22.78
CA GLY A 460 10.36 -14.21 -22.45
C GLY A 460 10.46 -15.21 -23.61
N GLN A 461 11.08 -16.35 -23.33
CA GLN A 461 11.39 -17.37 -24.34
C GLN A 461 10.15 -17.87 -25.09
N LEU A 462 9.07 -18.18 -24.36
CA LEU A 462 7.81 -18.66 -24.95
C LEU A 462 7.21 -17.65 -25.95
N ALA A 463 7.28 -16.35 -25.64
CA ALA A 463 6.80 -15.31 -26.55
C ALA A 463 7.68 -15.25 -27.80
N GLY A 464 9.01 -15.30 -27.63
CA GLY A 464 9.96 -15.27 -28.74
C GLY A 464 9.81 -16.48 -29.68
N ASP A 465 9.65 -17.68 -29.12
CA ASP A 465 9.40 -18.91 -29.87
C ASP A 465 8.09 -18.85 -30.64
N TRP A 466 7.04 -18.35 -29.97
CA TRP A 466 5.73 -18.21 -30.59
C TRP A 466 5.77 -17.22 -31.75
N ALA A 467 6.39 -16.05 -31.58
CA ALA A 467 6.52 -15.04 -32.63
C ALA A 467 7.25 -15.59 -33.86
N ARG A 468 8.39 -16.27 -33.64
CA ARG A 468 9.14 -16.94 -34.71
C ARG A 468 8.31 -17.99 -35.45
N LYS A 469 7.55 -18.82 -34.71
CA LYS A 469 6.71 -19.86 -35.29
C LYS A 469 5.61 -19.29 -36.20
N HIS A 470 5.08 -18.12 -35.90
CA HIS A 470 4.00 -17.48 -36.65
C HIS A 470 4.50 -16.41 -37.64
N GLY A 471 5.82 -16.32 -37.85
CA GLY A 471 6.41 -15.39 -38.81
C GLY A 471 6.32 -13.92 -38.39
N HIS A 472 6.13 -13.64 -37.09
CA HIS A 472 6.22 -12.28 -36.57
C HIS A 472 7.67 -11.92 -36.33
N ALA A 473 8.10 -10.75 -36.82
CA ALA A 473 9.45 -10.28 -36.61
C ALA A 473 9.65 -9.84 -35.15
N TYR A 474 8.61 -9.26 -34.53
CA TYR A 474 8.67 -8.75 -33.15
C TYR A 474 7.47 -9.15 -32.30
N LEU A 475 7.70 -9.21 -30.98
CA LEU A 475 6.64 -9.57 -30.02
C LEU A 475 5.45 -8.62 -30.06
N LYS A 476 5.67 -7.34 -30.33
CA LYS A 476 4.58 -6.36 -30.40
C LYS A 476 3.60 -6.69 -31.53
N GLU A 477 4.09 -7.20 -32.66
CA GLU A 477 3.26 -7.63 -33.80
C GLU A 477 2.44 -8.86 -33.41
N ALA A 478 3.10 -9.86 -32.81
CA ALA A 478 2.46 -11.06 -32.28
C ALA A 478 1.34 -10.73 -31.27
N GLN A 479 1.56 -9.74 -30.40
CA GLN A 479 0.57 -9.29 -29.43
C GLN A 479 -0.63 -8.60 -30.08
N SER A 480 -0.44 -7.87 -31.18
CA SER A 480 -1.50 -7.13 -31.88
C SER A 480 -2.31 -7.96 -32.88
N ALA A 481 -1.73 -9.04 -33.42
CA ALA A 481 -2.32 -9.81 -34.51
C ALA A 481 -3.41 -10.81 -34.05
N GLU A 482 -3.45 -11.16 -32.76
CA GLU A 482 -4.32 -12.24 -32.26
C GLU A 482 -5.24 -11.88 -31.07
N ASP A 483 -5.63 -10.61 -30.94
CA ASP A 483 -6.62 -10.14 -29.94
C ASP A 483 -8.04 -10.77 -30.07
N MET A 484 -8.24 -11.78 -30.94
CA MET A 484 -9.46 -12.58 -31.01
C MET A 484 -9.42 -13.75 -30.01
N ILE A 485 -10.08 -13.55 -28.87
CA ILE A 485 -10.14 -14.44 -27.70
C ILE A 485 -10.65 -15.87 -28.02
N ASP A 486 -11.35 -16.07 -29.15
CA ASP A 486 -12.11 -17.30 -29.44
C ASP A 486 -11.36 -18.38 -30.24
N ARG A 487 -10.11 -18.17 -30.68
CA ARG A 487 -9.33 -19.21 -31.39
C ARG A 487 -8.54 -20.10 -30.43
N LYS A 488 -8.70 -21.44 -30.54
CA LYS A 488 -7.81 -22.41 -29.88
C LYS A 488 -6.37 -22.18 -30.34
N GLY A 489 -5.47 -21.88 -29.40
CA GLY A 489 -4.04 -21.69 -29.69
C GLY A 489 -3.57 -20.24 -29.83
N ASN A 490 -4.44 -19.26 -29.56
CA ASN A 490 -4.07 -17.85 -29.63
C ASN A 490 -2.91 -17.46 -28.68
N PHE A 491 -2.22 -16.36 -29.00
CA PHE A 491 -1.09 -15.84 -28.21
C PHE A 491 -1.37 -15.81 -26.70
N PHE A 492 -2.58 -15.43 -26.30
CA PHE A 492 -2.98 -15.40 -24.89
C PHE A 492 -2.85 -16.76 -24.19
N LYS A 493 -3.47 -17.82 -24.74
CA LYS A 493 -3.41 -19.18 -24.15
C LYS A 493 -2.05 -19.83 -24.34
N ALA A 494 -1.42 -19.60 -25.49
CA ALA A 494 -0.15 -20.25 -25.83
C ALA A 494 1.04 -19.67 -25.05
N VAL A 495 1.00 -18.38 -24.73
CA VAL A 495 2.11 -17.63 -24.12
C VAL A 495 1.69 -17.03 -22.79
N ILE A 496 0.76 -16.07 -22.76
CA ILE A 496 0.45 -15.26 -21.56
C ILE A 496 0.02 -16.13 -20.37
N GLU A 497 -0.94 -17.04 -20.53
CA GLU A 497 -1.41 -17.92 -19.44
C GLU A 497 -0.32 -18.87 -18.92
N LYS A 498 0.62 -19.28 -19.77
CA LYS A 498 1.73 -20.17 -19.37
C LYS A 498 2.81 -19.37 -18.64
N ASN A 499 3.18 -18.22 -19.19
CA ASN A 499 4.15 -17.32 -18.60
C ASN A 499 3.67 -16.77 -17.26
N ASP A 500 2.40 -16.40 -17.10
CA ASP A 500 1.85 -15.94 -15.82
C ASP A 500 1.99 -17.03 -14.74
N ARG A 501 1.63 -18.29 -15.07
CA ARG A 501 1.83 -19.43 -14.16
C ARG A 501 3.29 -19.66 -13.80
N GLN A 502 4.19 -19.62 -14.78
CA GLN A 502 5.63 -19.77 -14.54
C GLN A 502 6.20 -18.63 -13.69
N ALA A 503 5.78 -17.39 -13.95
CA ALA A 503 6.17 -16.21 -13.20
C ALA A 503 5.70 -16.27 -11.74
N ARG A 504 4.44 -16.69 -11.49
CA ARG A 504 3.92 -16.88 -10.14
C ARG A 504 4.66 -18.00 -9.39
N ALA A 505 4.94 -19.12 -10.04
CA ALA A 505 5.74 -20.20 -9.45
C ALA A 505 7.18 -19.76 -9.13
N ALA A 506 7.83 -19.03 -10.03
CA ALA A 506 9.17 -18.47 -9.79
C ALA A 506 9.16 -17.49 -8.61
N LEU A 507 8.13 -16.65 -8.51
CA LEU A 507 7.93 -15.75 -7.38
C LEU A 507 7.76 -16.46 -6.04
N GLU A 508 6.98 -17.54 -6.00
CA GLU A 508 6.81 -18.36 -4.80
C GLU A 508 8.14 -19.00 -4.38
N ASN A 509 8.91 -19.53 -5.34
CA ASN A 509 10.23 -20.10 -5.09
C ASN A 509 11.23 -19.05 -4.59
N LEU A 510 11.23 -17.85 -5.17
CA LEU A 510 12.08 -16.74 -4.73
C LEU A 510 11.68 -16.29 -3.31
N ALA A 511 10.39 -16.15 -3.02
CA ALA A 511 9.91 -15.77 -1.70
C ALA A 511 10.30 -16.79 -0.61
N ALA A 512 10.50 -18.06 -0.98
CA ALA A 512 10.97 -19.12 -0.10
C ALA A 512 12.51 -19.30 -0.08
N SER A 513 13.27 -18.48 -0.81
CA SER A 513 14.72 -18.65 -0.95
C SER A 513 15.48 -18.31 0.35
N PRO A 514 16.27 -19.25 0.89
CA PRO A 514 17.16 -18.97 2.02
C PRO A 514 18.16 -17.84 1.74
N GLU A 515 18.66 -17.78 0.50
CA GLU A 515 19.62 -16.74 0.08
C GLU A 515 19.03 -15.33 0.19
N LEU A 516 17.76 -15.15 -0.20
CA LEU A 516 17.07 -13.87 -0.05
C LEU A 516 16.77 -13.54 1.41
N ALA A 517 16.40 -14.55 2.21
CA ALA A 517 16.20 -14.39 3.65
C ALA A 517 17.50 -13.94 4.36
N GLU A 518 18.65 -14.56 4.04
CA GLU A 518 19.97 -14.19 4.55
C GLU A 518 20.38 -12.76 4.18
N ARG A 519 19.91 -12.25 3.03
CA ARG A 519 20.11 -10.86 2.59
C ARG A 519 19.18 -9.85 3.30
N GLY A 520 18.28 -10.32 4.16
CA GLY A 520 17.29 -9.50 4.87
C GLY A 520 16.11 -9.08 4.01
N VAL A 521 15.77 -9.84 2.97
CA VAL A 521 14.63 -9.58 2.09
C VAL A 521 13.36 -10.15 2.71
N GLY A 522 12.46 -9.28 3.18
CA GLY A 522 11.19 -9.71 3.78
C GLY A 522 10.05 -9.85 2.79
N ASN A 523 10.20 -9.30 1.58
CA ASN A 523 9.18 -9.36 0.55
C ASN A 523 9.80 -9.31 -0.85
N ILE A 524 9.24 -10.12 -1.74
CA ILE A 524 9.46 -10.00 -3.18
C ILE A 524 8.10 -9.94 -3.89
N SER A 525 7.86 -8.85 -4.61
CA SER A 525 6.71 -8.68 -5.49
C SER A 525 7.16 -8.84 -6.93
N GLY A 526 6.24 -9.15 -7.85
CA GLY A 526 6.59 -9.21 -9.27
C GLY A 526 5.60 -8.51 -10.18
N THR A 527 5.95 -8.50 -11.46
CA THR A 527 5.12 -7.92 -12.52
C THR A 527 3.71 -8.49 -12.54
N VAL A 528 3.57 -9.80 -12.29
CA VAL A 528 2.27 -10.50 -12.22
C VAL A 528 1.40 -10.04 -11.05
N ASP A 529 1.98 -9.64 -9.91
CA ASP A 529 1.20 -9.11 -8.78
C ASP A 529 0.59 -7.73 -9.15
N PHE A 530 1.26 -6.96 -10.01
CA PHE A 530 0.74 -5.67 -10.52
C PHE A 530 -0.34 -5.85 -11.60
N LEU A 531 -0.42 -7.03 -12.23
CA LEU A 531 -1.55 -7.36 -13.10
C LEU A 531 -2.84 -7.52 -12.30
N ASP A 532 -2.75 -8.04 -11.07
CA ASP A 532 -3.89 -8.17 -10.16
C ASP A 532 -4.43 -6.78 -9.76
N ILE A 533 -3.54 -5.80 -9.54
CA ILE A 533 -3.92 -4.38 -9.32
C ILE A 533 -4.64 -3.82 -10.55
N ARG A 534 -4.07 -4.04 -11.75
CA ARG A 534 -4.66 -3.59 -13.02
C ARG A 534 -6.04 -4.20 -13.23
N GLN A 535 -6.20 -5.49 -12.94
CA GLN A 535 -7.47 -6.20 -13.02
C GLN A 535 -8.49 -5.59 -12.06
N ALA A 536 -8.13 -5.43 -10.78
CA ALA A 536 -8.99 -4.83 -9.77
C ALA A 536 -9.45 -3.42 -10.19
N ALA A 537 -8.53 -2.56 -10.63
CA ALA A 537 -8.84 -1.20 -11.10
C ALA A 537 -9.72 -1.19 -12.36
N THR A 538 -9.55 -2.18 -13.25
CA THR A 538 -10.35 -2.30 -14.49
C THR A 538 -11.75 -2.84 -14.24
N GLN A 539 -11.93 -3.70 -13.24
CA GLN A 539 -13.24 -4.23 -12.83
C GLN A 539 -13.99 -3.22 -11.95
N ASN A 540 -13.27 -2.41 -11.17
CA ASN A 540 -13.83 -1.49 -10.19
C ASN A 540 -13.63 -0.02 -10.57
N ARG A 541 -13.81 0.34 -11.85
CA ARG A 541 -13.43 1.66 -12.43
C ARG A 541 -14.00 2.89 -11.70
N ALA A 542 -15.14 2.71 -11.03
CA ALA A 542 -15.80 3.75 -10.26
C ALA A 542 -14.97 4.23 -9.05
N PHE A 543 -13.91 3.51 -8.64
CA PHE A 543 -13.12 3.86 -7.45
C PHE A 543 -12.51 5.27 -7.47
N VAL A 544 -12.34 5.86 -8.66
CA VAL A 544 -12.01 7.27 -8.84
C VAL A 544 -13.05 7.99 -9.70
N ALA A 545 -13.25 9.28 -9.41
CA ALA A 545 -14.31 10.11 -9.97
C ALA A 545 -13.91 10.89 -11.24
N ALA A 546 -12.71 10.65 -11.75
CA ALA A 546 -12.10 11.46 -12.80
C ALA A 546 -12.74 11.20 -14.18
N LYS A 547 -12.84 12.26 -14.99
CA LYS A 547 -13.33 12.18 -16.37
C LYS A 547 -12.27 11.57 -17.30
N GLY A 548 -12.73 10.95 -18.40
CA GLY A 548 -11.86 10.41 -19.45
C GLY A 548 -12.09 8.91 -19.69
N ALA A 549 -11.27 8.32 -20.56
CA ALA A 549 -11.32 6.88 -20.81
C ALA A 549 -10.93 6.12 -19.53
N GLN A 550 -11.91 5.45 -18.92
CA GLN A 550 -11.74 4.64 -17.72
C GLN A 550 -11.07 3.30 -18.05
N ARG A 551 -9.82 3.36 -18.53
CA ARG A 551 -9.02 2.19 -18.87
C ARG A 551 -7.70 2.26 -18.11
N TYR A 552 -7.26 1.11 -17.61
CA TYR A 552 -5.93 0.99 -17.04
C TYR A 552 -4.97 0.50 -18.14
N SER A 553 -4.27 1.44 -18.81
CA SER A 553 -3.38 1.12 -19.93
C SER A 553 -2.08 0.44 -19.49
N SER A 554 -1.37 -0.16 -20.46
CA SER A 554 -0.01 -0.67 -20.23
C SER A 554 0.97 0.44 -19.80
N ARG A 555 0.71 1.70 -20.19
CA ARG A 555 1.52 2.85 -19.75
C ARG A 555 1.27 3.18 -18.28
N ALA A 556 0.02 3.14 -17.83
CA ALA A 556 -0.31 3.32 -16.41
C ALA A 556 0.30 2.18 -15.55
N HIS A 557 0.33 0.96 -16.07
CA HIS A 557 1.00 -0.17 -15.43
C HIS A 557 2.51 0.07 -15.27
N LEU A 558 3.19 0.46 -16.34
CA LEU A 558 4.62 0.78 -16.29
C LEU A 558 4.93 1.97 -15.36
N ALA A 559 4.13 3.03 -15.42
CA ALA A 559 4.30 4.20 -14.56
C ALA A 559 4.19 3.85 -13.07
N LEU A 560 3.23 2.98 -12.71
CA LEU A 560 3.09 2.51 -11.32
C LEU A 560 4.29 1.65 -10.90
N GLN A 561 4.78 0.76 -11.77
CA GLN A 561 5.94 -0.09 -11.50
C GLN A 561 7.23 0.71 -11.32
N MET A 562 7.48 1.70 -12.19
CA MET A 562 8.66 2.57 -12.07
C MET A 562 8.61 3.39 -10.79
N GLU A 563 7.47 4.02 -10.48
CA GLU A 563 7.34 4.79 -9.24
C GLU A 563 7.48 3.90 -8.00
N PHE A 564 7.00 2.65 -8.05
CA PHE A 564 7.23 1.69 -6.98
C PHE A 564 8.71 1.28 -6.87
N LEU A 565 9.37 0.97 -7.99
CA LEU A 565 10.79 0.62 -8.05
C LEU A 565 11.66 1.71 -7.42
N ASP A 566 11.47 2.96 -7.84
CA ASP A 566 12.24 4.11 -7.36
C ASP A 566 12.09 4.33 -5.85
N ARG A 567 10.91 4.04 -5.31
CA ARG A 567 10.56 4.39 -3.92
C ARG A 567 10.69 3.26 -2.93
N ASN A 568 10.44 2.03 -3.34
CA ASN A 568 10.06 0.97 -2.42
C ASN A 568 10.84 -0.34 -2.60
N VAL A 569 11.80 -0.38 -3.54
CA VAL A 569 12.53 -1.60 -3.91
C VAL A 569 14.03 -1.38 -3.80
N GLU A 570 14.73 -2.35 -3.22
CA GLU A 570 16.18 -2.38 -3.04
C GLU A 570 16.89 -3.36 -3.98
N GLY A 571 16.15 -4.30 -4.59
CA GLY A 571 16.71 -5.25 -5.54
C GLY A 571 15.76 -5.58 -6.69
N LEU A 572 16.29 -5.63 -7.91
CA LEU A 572 15.59 -6.13 -9.09
C LEU A 572 16.07 -7.56 -9.39
N VAL A 573 15.15 -8.49 -9.57
CA VAL A 573 15.43 -9.84 -10.07
C VAL A 573 14.84 -9.95 -11.47
N VAL A 574 15.66 -10.28 -12.45
CA VAL A 574 15.25 -10.51 -13.85
C VAL A 574 15.26 -12.01 -14.16
N GLY A 575 14.36 -12.42 -15.05
CA GLY A 575 14.44 -13.74 -15.66
C GLY A 575 15.37 -13.74 -16.87
N PRO A 576 16.02 -14.88 -17.20
CA PRO A 576 16.82 -15.01 -18.41
C PRO A 576 15.94 -14.93 -19.66
N GLU A 577 16.46 -14.32 -20.73
CA GLU A 577 15.79 -14.20 -22.03
C GLU A 577 14.51 -13.34 -22.07
N TRP A 578 14.25 -12.51 -21.04
CA TRP A 578 13.10 -11.58 -21.02
C TRP A 578 13.38 -10.21 -21.67
N HIS A 579 14.62 -9.97 -22.12
CA HIS A 579 15.04 -8.73 -22.80
C HIS A 579 14.40 -8.51 -24.18
N ASN A 580 13.55 -9.43 -24.63
CA ASN A 580 12.75 -9.28 -25.85
C ASN A 580 11.48 -8.44 -25.63
N HIS A 581 11.19 -8.02 -24.40
CA HIS A 581 10.01 -7.20 -24.08
C HIS A 581 10.36 -5.74 -23.75
N PRO A 582 9.75 -4.74 -24.42
CA PRO A 582 10.04 -3.31 -24.22
C PRO A 582 9.95 -2.80 -22.78
N GLN A 583 8.95 -3.28 -22.01
CA GLN A 583 8.79 -2.84 -20.62
C GLN A 583 9.87 -3.42 -19.71
N HIS A 584 10.37 -4.62 -20.02
CA HIS A 584 11.46 -5.23 -19.29
C HIS A 584 12.71 -4.36 -19.41
N ASN A 585 13.05 -3.96 -20.64
CA ASN A 585 14.24 -3.16 -20.92
C ASN A 585 14.17 -1.76 -20.26
N GLN A 586 13.00 -1.12 -20.27
CA GLN A 586 12.80 0.16 -19.58
C GLN A 586 12.96 0.05 -18.05
N MET A 587 12.42 -1.01 -17.43
CA MET A 587 12.57 -1.26 -15.99
C MET A 587 14.02 -1.58 -15.60
N VAL A 588 14.76 -2.30 -16.45
CA VAL A 588 16.21 -2.55 -16.24
C VAL A 588 17.00 -1.24 -16.27
N VAL A 589 16.78 -0.39 -17.26
CA VAL A 589 17.44 0.94 -17.32
C VAL A 589 17.10 1.76 -16.07
N ARG A 590 15.83 1.78 -15.66
CA ARG A 590 15.41 2.48 -14.43
C ARG A 590 16.09 1.91 -13.18
N ALA A 591 16.25 0.60 -13.07
CA ALA A 591 16.98 -0.04 -11.98
C ALA A 591 18.47 0.34 -11.97
N VAL A 592 19.13 0.37 -13.14
CA VAL A 592 20.52 0.83 -13.26
C VAL A 592 20.63 2.30 -12.85
N MET A 593 19.70 3.16 -13.27
CA MET A 593 19.67 4.57 -12.84
C MET A 593 19.54 4.73 -11.33
N ASN A 594 18.73 3.89 -10.67
CA ASN A 594 18.71 3.82 -9.20
C ASN A 594 20.07 3.35 -8.66
N ALA A 595 20.63 2.26 -9.20
CA ALA A 595 21.90 1.69 -8.75
C ALA A 595 23.09 2.66 -8.85
N VAL A 596 23.07 3.57 -9.82
CA VAL A 596 24.10 4.62 -10.00
C VAL A 596 23.76 5.96 -9.35
N GLY A 597 22.64 6.07 -8.62
CA GLY A 597 22.25 7.29 -7.92
C GLY A 597 21.77 8.44 -8.82
N LEU A 598 21.38 8.15 -10.07
CA LEU A 598 20.78 9.14 -10.98
C LEU A 598 19.34 9.50 -10.59
N ILE A 599 18.69 8.65 -9.80
CA ILE A 599 17.35 8.84 -9.25
C ILE A 599 17.48 9.06 -7.75
N GLU A 600 16.97 10.19 -7.26
CA GLU A 600 17.01 10.47 -5.83
C GLU A 600 15.97 9.63 -5.07
N ARG A 601 16.45 8.82 -4.11
CA ARG A 601 15.61 8.02 -3.19
C ARG A 601 15.47 8.72 -1.83
N GLY A 602 14.29 8.62 -1.22
CA GLY A 602 13.92 9.36 -0.01
C GLY A 602 14.35 8.74 1.34
N TYR A 603 15.35 7.86 1.39
CA TYR A 603 15.78 7.22 2.65
C TYR A 603 17.15 7.75 3.10
N ASP A 604 17.32 8.00 4.41
CA ASP A 604 18.63 8.33 5.00
C ASP A 604 19.47 7.05 5.16
N GLY A 605 20.70 7.05 4.62
CA GLY A 605 21.72 6.07 5.02
C GLY A 605 22.42 5.27 3.93
N GLY A 606 22.35 5.62 2.64
CA GLY A 606 23.14 4.86 1.65
C GLY A 606 23.22 5.49 0.27
N LYS A 607 24.47 5.70 -0.16
CA LYS A 607 24.85 6.07 -1.52
C LYS A 607 24.63 4.91 -2.54
N TYR A 608 24.38 3.68 -2.07
CA TYR A 608 24.11 2.48 -2.88
C TYR A 608 22.62 2.11 -2.86
N GLN A 609 21.96 1.98 -4.03
CA GLN A 609 20.49 2.13 -4.08
C GLN A 609 19.68 1.06 -4.83
N MET A 610 20.29 0.09 -5.53
CA MET A 610 19.57 -1.02 -6.17
C MET A 610 20.53 -2.15 -6.54
N GLU A 611 20.29 -3.37 -6.07
CA GLU A 611 21.01 -4.58 -6.54
C GLU A 611 20.25 -5.20 -7.74
N ILE A 612 20.95 -5.80 -8.70
CA ILE A 612 20.32 -6.43 -9.87
C ILE A 612 20.79 -7.88 -9.99
N PHE A 613 19.85 -8.82 -10.05
CA PHE A 613 20.12 -10.25 -10.12
C PHE A 613 19.41 -10.90 -11.29
N GLU A 614 20.00 -11.95 -11.83
CA GLU A 614 19.32 -12.92 -12.69
C GLU A 614 19.00 -14.18 -11.87
N CYS A 615 17.77 -14.68 -12.01
CA CYS A 615 17.37 -15.95 -11.45
C CYS A 615 17.69 -17.08 -12.44
N ASP A 616 18.50 -18.07 -12.06
CA ASP A 616 18.68 -19.29 -12.87
C ASP A 616 17.63 -20.35 -12.48
N PRO A 617 16.61 -20.61 -13.33
CA PRO A 617 15.59 -21.60 -13.04
C PRO A 617 16.09 -23.05 -13.18
N LYS A 618 17.30 -23.29 -13.70
CA LYS A 618 17.87 -24.63 -13.95
C LYS A 618 18.88 -25.10 -12.89
N ALA A 619 19.20 -24.26 -11.90
CA ALA A 619 20.06 -24.65 -10.79
C ALA A 619 19.43 -25.82 -10.02
N LYS A 620 20.10 -26.98 -10.00
CA LYS A 620 19.64 -28.16 -9.24
C LYS A 620 19.84 -27.91 -7.74
N GLY A 621 18.75 -27.66 -7.02
CA GLY A 621 18.71 -27.47 -5.56
C GLY A 621 17.41 -26.78 -5.15
N ALA A 622 17.05 -26.84 -3.86
CA ALA A 622 15.82 -26.22 -3.34
C ALA A 622 15.84 -24.68 -3.30
N SER A 623 16.91 -24.04 -3.79
CA SER A 623 17.11 -22.60 -3.83
C SER A 623 17.42 -22.19 -5.27
N ALA A 624 16.59 -21.32 -5.86
CA ALA A 624 16.96 -20.64 -7.11
C ALA A 624 18.29 -19.91 -6.89
N SER A 625 19.34 -20.24 -7.65
CA SER A 625 20.61 -19.52 -7.50
C SER A 625 20.46 -18.13 -8.11
N LEU A 626 20.68 -17.09 -7.29
CA LEU A 626 20.71 -15.72 -7.77
C LEU A 626 22.12 -15.38 -8.21
N ARG A 627 22.25 -14.94 -9.47
CA ARG A 627 23.49 -14.41 -10.01
C ARG A 627 23.39 -12.90 -10.06
N LYS A 628 24.20 -12.20 -9.26
CA LYS A 628 24.28 -10.73 -9.34
C LYS A 628 24.85 -10.33 -10.70
N LEU A 629 24.23 -9.33 -11.33
CA LEU A 629 24.56 -8.85 -12.67
C LEU A 629 25.41 -7.58 -12.59
N ASP A 630 26.48 -7.53 -13.37
CA ASP A 630 27.22 -6.30 -13.63
C ASP A 630 26.66 -5.56 -14.86
N LEU A 631 27.15 -4.34 -15.12
CA LEU A 631 26.68 -3.56 -16.27
C LEU A 631 27.01 -4.23 -17.61
N TYR A 632 28.10 -5.00 -17.68
CA TYR A 632 28.44 -5.78 -18.87
C TYR A 632 27.36 -6.81 -19.19
N ASP A 633 26.94 -7.59 -18.19
CA ASP A 633 25.94 -8.65 -18.37
C ASP A 633 24.62 -8.06 -18.89
N LEU A 634 24.21 -6.90 -18.36
CA LEU A 634 23.01 -6.19 -18.79
C LEU A 634 23.10 -5.69 -20.24
N VAL A 635 24.23 -5.08 -20.62
CA VAL A 635 24.47 -4.63 -22.01
C VAL A 635 24.54 -5.82 -22.96
N ALA A 636 25.27 -6.87 -22.61
CA ALA A 636 25.42 -8.07 -23.43
C ALA A 636 24.09 -8.79 -23.65
N ALA A 637 23.22 -8.84 -22.64
CA ALA A 637 21.90 -9.44 -22.76
C ALA A 637 20.98 -8.66 -23.71
N MET A 638 21.04 -7.32 -23.69
CA MET A 638 20.29 -6.48 -24.64
C MET A 638 20.89 -6.48 -26.05
N ALA A 639 22.22 -6.62 -26.17
CA ALA A 639 22.95 -6.57 -27.43
C ALA A 639 22.38 -7.54 -28.47
N LYS A 640 22.10 -8.77 -28.03
CA LYS A 640 21.57 -9.83 -28.90
C LYS A 640 20.24 -9.44 -29.55
N SER A 641 19.34 -8.80 -28.80
CA SER A 641 18.05 -8.31 -29.31
C SER A 641 18.22 -7.12 -30.26
N VAL A 642 19.11 -6.19 -29.94
CA VAL A 642 19.38 -5.00 -30.78
C VAL A 642 20.02 -5.40 -32.11
N GLU A 643 21.07 -6.24 -32.08
CA GLU A 643 21.76 -6.69 -33.28
C GLU A 643 20.82 -7.50 -34.18
N ALA A 644 20.11 -8.49 -33.64
CA ALA A 644 19.15 -9.28 -34.41
C ALA A 644 18.02 -8.44 -35.01
N GLY A 645 17.66 -7.35 -34.33
CA GLY A 645 16.59 -6.45 -34.76
C GLY A 645 17.00 -5.47 -35.86
N LEU A 646 18.17 -4.86 -35.72
CA LEU A 646 18.71 -3.89 -36.68
C LEU A 646 19.30 -4.56 -37.93
N ASP A 647 19.67 -5.85 -37.87
CA ASP A 647 20.18 -6.59 -39.03
C ASP A 647 19.07 -7.07 -40.00
N GLN A 648 17.80 -6.91 -39.64
CA GLN A 648 16.65 -7.21 -40.51
C GLN A 648 16.23 -6.00 -41.33
N ALA A 649 15.86 -6.22 -42.60
CA ALA A 649 15.28 -5.21 -43.49
C ALA A 649 13.85 -5.64 -43.92
N PRO A 650 12.80 -4.83 -43.68
CA PRO A 650 12.83 -3.52 -43.02
C PRO A 650 13.26 -3.63 -41.55
N HIS A 651 13.92 -2.60 -41.03
CA HIS A 651 14.18 -2.49 -39.59
C HIS A 651 12.83 -2.40 -38.91
N VAL A 652 12.46 -3.43 -38.16
CA VAL A 652 11.12 -3.50 -37.58
C VAL A 652 11.15 -2.80 -36.22
N PRO A 653 10.15 -1.96 -35.89
CA PRO A 653 10.26 -0.99 -34.81
C PRO A 653 10.26 -1.65 -33.42
N ASP A 654 11.40 -1.55 -32.73
CA ASP A 654 11.48 -1.69 -31.27
C ASP A 654 12.31 -0.57 -30.62
N LYS A 655 11.83 0.66 -30.85
CA LYS A 655 12.39 1.91 -30.32
C LYS A 655 12.80 1.81 -28.86
N ALA A 656 11.97 1.20 -28.01
CA ALA A 656 12.21 1.14 -26.57
C ALA A 656 13.43 0.27 -26.22
N THR A 657 13.64 -0.85 -26.91
CA THR A 657 14.82 -1.70 -26.73
C THR A 657 16.08 -1.00 -27.24
N TYR A 658 16.00 -0.33 -28.40
CA TYR A 658 17.13 0.43 -28.95
C TYR A 658 17.52 1.60 -28.05
N LEU A 659 16.53 2.35 -27.56
CA LEU A 659 16.73 3.46 -26.63
C LEU A 659 17.28 2.97 -25.29
N ALA A 660 16.78 1.85 -24.76
CA ALA A 660 17.31 1.27 -23.53
C ALA A 660 18.79 0.89 -23.66
N CYS A 661 19.17 0.27 -24.79
CA CYS A 661 20.58 -0.05 -25.07
C CYS A 661 21.43 1.21 -25.19
N ALA A 662 20.98 2.23 -25.92
CA ALA A 662 21.68 3.53 -26.02
C ALA A 662 21.90 4.17 -24.64
N ARG A 663 20.89 4.13 -23.77
CA ARG A 663 20.97 4.66 -22.40
C ARG A 663 21.92 3.87 -21.50
N LEU A 664 21.96 2.54 -21.60
CA LEU A 664 22.93 1.74 -20.86
C LEU A 664 24.37 2.00 -21.33
N LEU A 665 24.58 2.17 -22.64
CA LEU A 665 25.88 2.57 -23.19
C LEU A 665 26.30 3.97 -22.71
N GLU A 666 25.36 4.92 -22.67
CA GLU A 666 25.62 6.27 -22.14
C GLU A 666 26.02 6.21 -20.65
N ILE A 667 25.32 5.43 -19.82
CA ILE A 667 25.71 5.21 -18.41
C ILE A 667 27.10 4.56 -18.33
N THR A 668 27.37 3.55 -19.18
CA THR A 668 28.67 2.87 -19.26
C THR A 668 29.79 3.86 -19.56
N ASP A 669 29.61 4.75 -20.54
CA ASP A 669 30.59 5.76 -20.92
C ASP A 669 30.90 6.72 -19.77
N LYS A 670 29.87 7.11 -18.99
CA LYS A 670 30.04 7.97 -17.80
C LYS A 670 30.80 7.29 -16.66
N LEU A 671 30.68 5.97 -16.53
CA LEU A 671 31.38 5.19 -15.50
C LEU A 671 32.82 4.85 -15.90
N VAL A 672 33.05 4.54 -17.18
CA VAL A 672 34.37 4.14 -17.70
C VAL A 672 35.29 5.34 -17.92
N ASP A 673 34.76 6.49 -18.35
CA ASP A 673 35.51 7.74 -18.55
C ASP A 673 34.83 8.93 -17.82
N PRO A 674 34.83 8.94 -16.48
CA PRO A 674 34.13 9.95 -15.71
C PRO A 674 34.67 11.36 -15.94
N GLY A 675 35.97 11.50 -16.22
CA GLY A 675 36.61 12.81 -16.45
C GLY A 675 36.08 13.54 -17.67
N ARG A 676 35.65 12.81 -18.72
CA ARG A 676 35.13 13.41 -19.96
C ARG A 676 33.62 13.33 -20.08
N CYS A 677 33.00 12.27 -19.59
CA CYS A 677 31.60 11.95 -19.89
C CYS A 677 30.62 12.29 -18.75
N ASN A 678 31.09 12.45 -17.51
CA ASN A 678 30.26 12.52 -16.31
C ASN A 678 30.08 13.94 -15.71
N LEU A 679 30.59 14.98 -16.37
CA LEU A 679 30.50 16.36 -15.89
C LEU A 679 29.36 17.13 -16.59
N ALA A 680 28.49 17.72 -15.79
CA ALA A 680 27.53 18.73 -16.23
C ALA A 680 27.99 20.12 -15.79
N TYR A 681 27.87 21.09 -16.68
CA TYR A 681 28.28 22.47 -16.44
C TYR A 681 27.05 23.34 -16.26
N SER A 682 26.99 24.08 -15.15
CA SER A 682 25.98 25.11 -14.89
C SER A 682 26.64 26.46 -14.72
N MET A 683 25.96 27.51 -15.16
CA MET A 683 26.40 28.89 -15.00
C MET A 683 25.45 29.60 -14.05
N ASP A 684 25.99 30.12 -12.96
CA ASP A 684 25.26 31.01 -12.07
C ASP A 684 24.90 32.29 -12.84
N ARG A 685 23.61 32.59 -12.93
CA ARG A 685 23.09 33.73 -13.69
C ARG A 685 23.41 35.08 -13.03
N GLU A 686 23.62 35.12 -11.72
CA GLU A 686 23.92 36.34 -10.97
C GLU A 686 25.41 36.62 -10.93
N THR A 687 26.23 35.59 -10.75
CA THR A 687 27.69 35.75 -10.61
C THR A 687 28.49 35.49 -11.88
N GLY A 688 27.86 34.90 -12.91
CA GLY A 688 28.52 34.46 -14.14
C GLY A 688 29.50 33.30 -13.94
N ARG A 689 29.61 32.76 -12.72
CA ARG A 689 30.54 31.67 -12.41
C ARG A 689 30.04 30.36 -13.00
N GLN A 690 30.91 29.69 -13.74
CA GLN A 690 30.69 28.32 -14.17
C GLN A 690 31.06 27.37 -13.05
N SER A 691 30.16 26.44 -12.74
CA SER A 691 30.45 25.30 -11.87
C SER A 691 30.24 24.00 -12.64
N ALA A 692 31.14 23.04 -12.43
CA ALA A 692 30.99 21.69 -12.94
C ALA A 692 30.54 20.80 -11.78
N HIS A 693 29.57 19.94 -12.04
CA HIS A 693 29.11 18.94 -11.07
C HIS A 693 29.05 17.56 -11.74
N GLU A 694 29.37 16.53 -10.96
CA GLU A 694 29.26 15.14 -11.40
C GLU A 694 27.78 14.77 -11.54
N LEU A 695 27.43 14.14 -12.65
CA LEU A 695 26.08 13.60 -12.88
C LEU A 695 25.86 12.32 -12.06
N ILE A 696 26.83 11.40 -12.12
CA ILE A 696 26.91 10.17 -11.33
C ILE A 696 28.02 10.34 -10.29
N ASP A 697 27.70 10.23 -9.01
CA ASP A 697 28.75 10.12 -7.98
C ASP A 697 29.35 8.72 -8.07
N TRP A 698 30.44 8.56 -8.81
CA TRP A 698 31.05 7.25 -9.07
C TRP A 698 31.52 6.55 -7.79
N ARG A 699 31.79 7.30 -6.71
CA ARG A 699 32.17 6.76 -5.39
C ARG A 699 30.97 6.16 -4.65
N ALA A 700 29.76 6.49 -5.10
CA ALA A 700 28.49 6.04 -4.55
C ALA A 700 27.91 4.82 -5.27
N VAL A 701 28.48 4.37 -6.40
CA VAL A 701 27.89 3.30 -7.23
C VAL A 701 28.18 1.91 -6.65
N ASP A 702 27.22 0.97 -6.74
CA ASP A 702 27.43 -0.43 -6.32
C ASP A 702 28.74 -0.98 -6.94
N PRO A 703 29.74 -1.37 -6.13
CA PRO A 703 31.01 -1.89 -6.63
C PRO A 703 30.87 -3.10 -7.55
N GLU A 704 29.83 -3.92 -7.37
CA GLU A 704 29.60 -5.09 -8.23
C GLU A 704 29.06 -4.69 -9.61
N LEU A 705 28.26 -3.61 -9.70
CA LEU A 705 27.78 -3.08 -10.98
C LEU A 705 28.95 -2.65 -11.89
N THR A 706 30.02 -2.14 -11.26
CA THR A 706 31.27 -1.71 -11.93
C THR A 706 32.39 -2.74 -11.83
N GLY A 707 32.16 -3.89 -11.21
CA GLY A 707 33.18 -4.89 -10.88
C GLY A 707 33.93 -5.36 -12.13
N PHE A 708 33.23 -5.52 -13.25
CA PHE A 708 33.81 -5.91 -14.54
C PHE A 708 34.99 -5.03 -14.98
N MET A 709 35.04 -3.76 -14.56
CA MET A 709 36.13 -2.84 -14.91
C MET A 709 37.46 -3.20 -14.23
N TYR A 710 37.40 -3.95 -13.13
CA TYR A 710 38.55 -4.26 -12.28
C TYR A 710 38.88 -5.75 -12.24
N VAL A 711 37.86 -6.61 -12.24
CA VAL A 711 38.05 -8.05 -12.02
C VAL A 711 38.04 -8.89 -13.31
N ASP A 712 37.51 -8.35 -14.41
CA ASP A 712 37.36 -9.09 -15.67
C ASP A 712 37.89 -8.27 -16.86
N PRO A 713 39.17 -8.45 -17.23
CA PRO A 713 39.78 -7.73 -18.35
C PRO A 713 39.07 -7.94 -19.69
N ALA A 714 38.42 -9.09 -19.90
CA ALA A 714 37.73 -9.40 -21.14
C ALA A 714 36.41 -8.61 -21.23
N LYS A 715 35.61 -8.60 -20.16
CA LYS A 715 34.40 -7.77 -20.08
C LYS A 715 34.73 -6.29 -20.19
N ARG A 716 35.79 -5.83 -19.52
CA ARG A 716 36.27 -4.45 -19.65
C ARG A 716 36.62 -4.11 -21.09
N ALA A 717 37.44 -4.93 -21.75
CA ALA A 717 37.83 -4.70 -23.14
C ALA A 717 36.63 -4.65 -24.10
N ALA A 718 35.59 -5.45 -23.84
CA ALA A 718 34.37 -5.46 -24.63
C ALA A 718 33.53 -4.17 -24.50
N LEU A 719 33.60 -3.48 -23.35
CA LEU A 719 32.84 -2.24 -23.09
C LEU A 719 33.68 -0.95 -23.11
N THR A 720 34.99 -1.03 -23.27
CA THR A 720 35.85 0.13 -23.54
C THR A 720 35.96 0.38 -25.04
N ALA A 721 36.09 1.66 -25.43
CA ALA A 721 36.37 2.01 -26.82
C ALA A 721 37.67 1.33 -27.33
N SER A 722 37.60 0.75 -28.52
CA SER A 722 38.73 0.10 -29.17
C SER A 722 39.83 1.13 -29.49
N GLN A 723 41.07 0.84 -29.07
CA GLN A 723 42.24 1.55 -29.58
C GLN A 723 42.58 1.01 -30.98
N GLY A 724 42.83 1.91 -31.94
CA GLY A 724 42.75 1.63 -33.39
C GLY A 724 43.47 0.38 -33.89
N GLY A 725 42.82 -0.31 -34.86
CA GLY A 725 43.38 -1.43 -35.62
C GLY A 725 42.85 -2.84 -35.25
N GLY A 726 42.09 -2.97 -34.16
CA GLY A 726 41.48 -4.24 -33.71
C GLY A 726 40.02 -4.44 -34.13
N ALA A 727 39.45 -5.61 -33.80
CA ALA A 727 38.03 -5.87 -33.94
C ALA A 727 37.21 -4.90 -33.07
N LEU A 728 36.11 -4.38 -33.61
CA LEU A 728 35.23 -3.47 -32.86
C LEU A 728 34.73 -4.14 -31.57
N SER A 729 34.88 -3.41 -30.46
CA SER A 729 34.35 -3.80 -29.15
C SER A 729 32.83 -3.95 -29.21
N LEU A 730 32.23 -4.68 -28.27
CA LEU A 730 30.77 -4.81 -28.19
C LEU A 730 30.11 -3.42 -28.13
N ARG A 731 30.66 -2.53 -27.29
CA ARG A 731 30.22 -1.14 -27.18
C ARG A 731 30.28 -0.41 -28.51
N ASP A 732 31.40 -0.46 -29.23
CA ASP A 732 31.56 0.29 -30.49
C ASP A 732 30.64 -0.25 -31.59
N ARG A 733 30.47 -1.58 -31.68
CA ARG A 733 29.53 -2.20 -32.63
C ARG A 733 28.09 -1.76 -32.39
N LEU A 734 27.63 -1.82 -31.14
CA LEU A 734 26.26 -1.43 -30.79
C LEU A 734 26.04 0.06 -31.00
N ARG A 735 26.99 0.90 -30.57
CA ARG A 735 26.90 2.36 -30.74
C ARG A 735 26.84 2.74 -32.22
N ASP A 736 27.69 2.17 -33.07
CA ASP A 736 27.68 2.45 -34.52
C ASP A 736 26.33 2.05 -35.15
N LYS A 737 25.80 0.86 -34.83
CA LYS A 737 24.48 0.43 -35.32
C LYS A 737 23.35 1.34 -34.84
N LEU A 738 23.36 1.74 -33.57
CA LEU A 738 22.35 2.64 -33.02
C LEU A 738 22.41 4.03 -33.67
N LEU A 739 23.61 4.58 -33.89
CA LEU A 739 23.79 5.88 -34.54
C LEU A 739 23.41 5.86 -36.03
N ARG A 740 23.64 4.74 -36.74
CA ARG A 740 23.35 4.65 -38.17
C ARG A 740 21.91 4.26 -38.47
N ILE A 741 21.36 3.35 -37.67
CA ILE A 741 20.10 2.68 -37.96
C ILE A 741 19.07 2.97 -36.85
N GLY A 742 19.42 2.69 -35.60
CA GLY A 742 18.47 2.81 -34.48
C GLY A 742 17.92 4.23 -34.26
N VAL A 743 18.74 5.26 -34.49
CA VAL A 743 18.38 6.68 -34.29
C VAL A 743 17.25 7.15 -35.22
N ILE A 744 17.02 6.45 -36.33
CA ILE A 744 15.92 6.74 -37.25
C ILE A 744 14.57 6.66 -36.51
N GLU A 745 14.47 5.73 -35.55
CA GLU A 745 13.26 5.48 -34.77
C GLU A 745 13.08 6.43 -33.58
N PHE A 746 14.08 7.24 -33.23
CA PHE A 746 14.04 8.09 -32.03
C PHE A 746 13.22 9.36 -32.27
N GLU A 747 12.57 9.84 -31.21
CA GLU A 747 11.96 11.18 -31.16
C GLU A 747 12.94 12.20 -30.56
N PRO A 748 12.81 13.51 -30.83
CA PRO A 748 13.69 14.53 -30.27
C PRO A 748 13.90 14.45 -28.75
N LYS A 749 12.83 14.17 -27.98
CA LYS A 749 12.90 13.99 -26.52
C LYS A 749 13.69 12.73 -26.10
N ASP A 750 13.76 11.71 -26.96
CA ASP A 750 14.48 10.47 -26.67
C ASP A 750 16.01 10.72 -26.68
N LEU A 751 16.45 11.82 -27.30
CA LEU A 751 17.85 12.26 -27.37
C LEU A 751 18.31 12.98 -26.09
N GLU A 752 17.39 13.40 -25.22
CA GLU A 752 17.73 14.10 -23.99
C GLU A 752 18.55 13.20 -23.06
N GLY A 753 19.70 13.72 -22.62
CA GLY A 753 20.64 12.98 -21.78
C GLY A 753 21.57 12.02 -22.52
N LEU A 754 21.38 11.78 -23.83
CA LEU A 754 22.32 11.03 -24.67
C LEU A 754 23.46 11.93 -25.18
N SER A 755 24.59 11.30 -25.54
CA SER A 755 25.71 11.98 -26.20
C SER A 755 25.28 12.72 -27.47
N LYS A 756 25.93 13.88 -27.74
CA LYS A 756 25.67 14.73 -28.91
C LYS A 756 25.79 14.01 -30.26
N ASP A 757 26.51 12.88 -30.32
CA ASP A 757 26.59 12.06 -31.51
C ASP A 757 25.22 11.53 -31.94
N TYR A 758 24.34 11.21 -30.98
CA TYR A 758 22.97 10.78 -31.27
C TYR A 758 22.13 11.93 -31.84
N GLU A 759 22.26 13.14 -31.31
CA GLU A 759 21.61 14.34 -31.85
C GLU A 759 22.11 14.64 -33.27
N ALA A 760 23.42 14.61 -33.50
CA ALA A 760 24.01 14.82 -34.82
C ALA A 760 23.56 13.76 -35.83
N ALA A 761 23.51 12.49 -35.42
CA ALA A 761 23.03 11.39 -36.26
C ALA A 761 21.53 11.53 -36.57
N TRP A 762 20.72 11.92 -35.58
CA TRP A 762 19.29 12.19 -35.77
C TRP A 762 19.06 13.36 -36.75
N ILE A 763 19.79 14.48 -36.58
CA ILE A 763 19.73 15.64 -37.46
C ILE A 763 20.12 15.27 -38.90
N LYS A 764 21.13 14.42 -39.08
CA LYS A 764 21.55 13.95 -40.40
C LYS A 764 20.43 13.20 -41.15
N VAL A 765 19.56 12.48 -40.42
CA VAL A 765 18.44 11.73 -40.99
C VAL A 765 17.21 12.60 -41.19
N HIS A 766 16.85 13.42 -40.20
CA HIS A 766 15.55 14.10 -40.14
C HIS A 766 15.59 15.62 -40.45
N GLY A 767 16.79 16.21 -40.51
CA GLY A 767 17.02 17.63 -40.77
C GLY A 767 16.96 18.52 -39.52
N GLU A 768 17.74 19.61 -39.53
CA GLU A 768 17.86 20.54 -38.39
C GLU A 768 16.54 21.30 -38.10
N ASP A 769 15.80 21.65 -39.15
CA ASP A 769 14.49 22.31 -39.05
C ASP A 769 13.44 21.48 -38.31
N ALA A 770 13.56 20.15 -38.31
CA ALA A 770 12.66 19.27 -37.59
C ALA A 770 12.87 19.39 -36.06
N LEU A 771 14.14 19.46 -35.63
CA LEU A 771 14.50 19.63 -34.23
C LEU A 771 14.12 21.00 -33.69
N GLN A 772 14.35 22.07 -34.46
CA GLN A 772 13.97 23.44 -34.07
C GLN A 772 12.46 23.61 -33.95
N ARG A 773 11.66 23.03 -34.86
CA ARG A 773 10.19 23.03 -34.79
C ARG A 773 9.67 22.33 -33.53
N TYR A 774 10.32 21.25 -33.11
CA TYR A 774 9.97 20.57 -31.86
C TYR A 774 10.27 21.44 -30.63
N ARG A 775 11.50 21.97 -30.52
CA ARG A 775 11.93 22.84 -29.40
C ARG A 775 11.05 24.09 -29.25
N LYS A 776 10.61 24.68 -30.37
CA LYS A 776 9.69 25.83 -30.39
C LYS A 776 8.27 25.46 -29.93
N ARG A 777 7.82 24.24 -30.22
CA ARG A 777 6.49 23.75 -29.81
C ARG A 777 6.40 23.50 -28.30
N ASP A 778 7.48 23.03 -27.67
CA ASP A 778 7.55 22.88 -26.22
C ASP A 778 7.64 24.24 -25.49
N SER A 779 8.35 25.22 -26.05
CA SER A 779 8.37 26.59 -25.49
C SER A 779 7.01 27.29 -25.58
N ASP A 780 6.24 27.01 -26.63
CA ASP A 780 4.89 27.58 -26.85
C ASP A 780 3.78 26.76 -26.15
N GLY A 781 4.10 25.57 -25.63
CA GLY A 781 3.18 24.59 -25.04
C GLY A 781 2.84 24.81 -23.56
N VAL A 782 3.62 25.63 -22.83
CA VAL A 782 3.27 26.06 -21.47
C VAL A 782 2.28 27.23 -21.54
N LYS A 783 1.05 26.98 -21.99
CA LYS A 783 -0.06 27.80 -21.52
C LYS A 783 -0.21 27.48 -20.04
N HIS A 784 0.30 28.37 -19.18
CA HIS A 784 -0.22 28.51 -17.83
C HIS A 784 -1.74 28.59 -17.93
N VAL A 785 -2.43 27.49 -17.60
CA VAL A 785 -3.81 27.58 -17.17
C VAL A 785 -3.72 28.29 -15.84
N VAL A 786 -3.83 29.61 -15.88
CA VAL A 786 -4.08 30.43 -14.69
C VAL A 786 -5.31 29.82 -14.05
N ASN A 787 -5.14 29.17 -12.91
CA ASN A 787 -6.24 28.84 -12.02
C ASN A 787 -6.94 30.16 -11.68
N LYS A 788 -7.99 30.50 -12.43
CA LYS A 788 -9.00 31.42 -11.93
C LYS A 788 -9.86 30.63 -10.94
N PRO A 789 -10.15 31.20 -9.76
CA PRO A 789 -10.95 30.50 -8.76
C PRO A 789 -12.38 30.35 -9.27
N THR A 790 -12.92 29.13 -9.18
CA THR A 790 -14.36 28.86 -9.13
C THR A 790 -14.61 27.81 -8.06
#